data_AF-A0A0L6JR04-F1
#
_entry.id   AF-A0A0L6JR04-F1
#
_cell.length_a   1.000
_cell.length_b   1.000
_cell.length_c   1.000
_cell.angle_alpha   90.00
_cell.angle_beta   90.00
_cell.angle_gamma   90.00
#
_symmetry.space_group_name_H-M   'P 1'
#
loop_
_entity.id
_entity.type
_entity.pdbx_description
1 polymer ?
#
loop_
_entity_poly.entity_id
_entity_poly.type
_entity_poly.pdbx_seq_one_letter_code
_entity_poly.pdbx_strand_id
1 'polypeptide(L)'
;MEMEFVDLSNFDFSDYSVPTLISESMATRYCMIPIEKNGDTLIVAMKDPTDIFATDDVRLTTGLEIKPVFADAKHIENLISKIFVKSMSQSDADTVDQINEDTNSEIAATAATVAAEIPNNHDYDGFMQYSNDYTSGEKIEYNFDDNDSNSNNASMVNNTNGNFGSNSDINNSEVKNPTFIDNDSEYKPSLFKERLGKQLVRAGVITQAQLDSALDIQTRTGSRLGEILAKEGFIKKKVLYEFLEKQMGIPHVDLENADIPGDIVAIVDENIARRHKLVPVEKDNNLLKVAMSDPMNIFSVDDLRLVTGMEIIPLLADEEQIVTILNGYYEKVAKSVPATQDKKTDVKEPQKVALDLEEEIKKVNEEINVEINEEHEQEDDIIEISDVDNAPIVRMVNIVFNKAVASHASDIHIEPYEDCVMIRFRVDGQLLEIMKYDKKVLPSLVARIKIISGLNIAEKRVPQDGRISMKIDNSAYDMRVSVLPTMFGEKIVIRIADKEGFNVTKKDLGFFDDDLEKFDSILSHPHGVVLVTGPTGSGKSTTLYTALKELCKPNVNIMTVEDPVESTVRGVNQVQVNVKAGLTFAAALRSFLRQDPDIIMVGEIRDGETAEIAIRAAITGHLVLSTLHTNDAPSTVTRLIDMGIEPFLASSSVVGIIAQRLVRRLCPKCKEEYTPTLSDRQGLEIGEDEDVKIYTKKGCPNCNNTGYRGRIAIYEIMTINSEIRDLVAKNVTSDTIKAAAIKSGMKTLRANCARLVLSGVTTVDEMVRVTYSKE
;
A
#
# COMPACT_ATOMS: atom_id res chain seq x y z
N MET A 1 -37.49 4.92 7.23
CA MET A 1 -37.94 4.08 6.12
C MET A 1 -38.62 2.88 6.73
N GLU A 2 -39.88 2.62 6.42
CA GLU A 2 -40.49 1.31 6.71
C GLU A 2 -39.73 0.29 5.86
N MET A 3 -38.96 -0.60 6.50
CA MET A 3 -38.18 -1.63 5.80
C MET A 3 -39.03 -2.88 5.65
N GLU A 4 -39.17 -3.34 4.42
CA GLU A 4 -39.98 -4.51 4.05
C GLU A 4 -39.21 -5.79 4.42
N PHE A 5 -39.77 -6.60 5.33
CA PHE A 5 -39.23 -7.91 5.70
C PHE A 5 -39.80 -8.99 4.77
N VAL A 6 -38.91 -9.82 4.23
CA VAL A 6 -39.27 -10.92 3.34
C VAL A 6 -38.88 -12.25 3.99
N ASP A 7 -39.85 -13.15 4.15
CA ASP A 7 -39.60 -14.49 4.65
C ASP A 7 -39.09 -15.40 3.52
N LEU A 8 -37.87 -15.89 3.67
CA LEU A 8 -37.19 -16.74 2.70
C LEU A 8 -37.17 -18.23 3.08
N SER A 9 -37.87 -18.65 4.13
CA SER A 9 -37.75 -20.03 4.66
C SER A 9 -38.09 -21.12 3.64
N ASN A 10 -39.02 -20.85 2.73
CA ASN A 10 -39.48 -21.76 1.67
C ASN A 10 -39.42 -21.09 0.28
N PHE A 11 -38.59 -20.07 0.11
CA PHE A 11 -38.52 -19.31 -1.13
C PHE A 11 -37.88 -20.14 -2.25
N ASP A 12 -38.52 -20.14 -3.42
CA ASP A 12 -37.99 -20.79 -4.63
C ASP A 12 -38.07 -19.80 -5.79
N PHE A 13 -37.03 -19.80 -6.63
CA PHE A 13 -36.90 -18.83 -7.70
C PHE A 13 -37.77 -19.24 -8.88
N SER A 14 -38.63 -18.33 -9.35
CA SER A 14 -39.34 -18.50 -10.62
C SER A 14 -38.40 -18.40 -11.82
N ASP A 15 -37.30 -17.64 -11.67
CA ASP A 15 -36.22 -17.48 -12.65
C ASP A 15 -34.87 -17.59 -11.95
N TYR A 16 -34.15 -18.68 -12.23
CA TYR A 16 -32.85 -18.97 -11.61
C TYR A 16 -31.70 -18.14 -12.18
N SER A 17 -31.91 -17.35 -13.23
CA SER A 17 -30.91 -16.41 -13.74
C SER A 17 -30.76 -15.16 -12.86
N VAL A 18 -31.83 -14.78 -12.13
CA VAL A 18 -31.87 -13.61 -11.25
C VAL A 18 -30.82 -13.66 -10.13
N PRO A 19 -30.70 -14.74 -9.33
CA PRO A 19 -29.68 -14.80 -8.29
C PRO A 19 -28.24 -14.82 -8.84
N THR A 20 -28.05 -15.25 -10.10
CA THR A 20 -26.74 -15.28 -10.76
C THR A 20 -26.30 -13.94 -11.36
N LEU A 21 -27.14 -12.90 -11.26
CA LEU A 21 -26.76 -11.52 -11.61
C LEU A 21 -25.64 -10.98 -10.70
N ILE A 22 -25.40 -11.64 -9.57
CA ILE A 22 -24.26 -11.39 -8.69
C ILE A 22 -23.41 -12.65 -8.53
N SER A 23 -22.11 -12.49 -8.29
CA SER A 23 -21.22 -13.63 -8.07
C SER A 23 -21.41 -14.26 -6.70
N GLU A 24 -21.08 -15.56 -6.57
CA GLU A 24 -21.11 -16.28 -5.28
C GLU A 24 -20.25 -15.58 -4.20
N SER A 25 -19.09 -15.07 -4.60
CA SER A 25 -18.19 -14.32 -3.72
C SER A 25 -18.86 -13.05 -3.17
N MET A 26 -19.61 -12.33 -4.03
CA MET A 26 -20.33 -11.12 -3.62
C MET A 26 -21.55 -11.44 -2.75
N ALA A 27 -22.33 -12.46 -3.12
CA ALA A 27 -23.47 -12.94 -2.35
C ALA A 27 -23.06 -13.39 -0.94
N THR A 28 -21.95 -14.14 -0.83
CA THR A 28 -21.42 -14.66 0.44
C THR A 28 -20.81 -13.56 1.29
N ARG A 29 -20.01 -12.66 0.69
CA ARG A 29 -19.35 -11.55 1.39
C ARG A 29 -20.35 -10.65 2.11
N TYR A 30 -21.45 -10.32 1.43
CA TYR A 30 -22.44 -9.38 1.95
C TYR A 30 -23.69 -10.05 2.54
N CYS A 31 -23.75 -11.39 2.58
CA CYS A 31 -24.91 -12.15 3.02
C CYS A 31 -26.20 -11.63 2.37
N MET A 32 -26.23 -11.69 1.03
CA MET A 32 -27.34 -11.19 0.22
C MET A 32 -27.64 -12.09 -0.98
N ILE A 33 -28.85 -11.99 -1.52
CA ILE A 33 -29.21 -12.63 -2.79
C ILE A 33 -30.28 -11.83 -3.55
N PRO A 34 -30.12 -11.61 -4.88
CA PRO A 34 -31.18 -11.03 -5.71
C PRO A 34 -32.34 -12.00 -5.79
N ILE A 35 -33.55 -11.54 -5.47
CA ILE A 35 -34.75 -12.39 -5.42
C ILE A 35 -35.72 -12.13 -6.56
N GLU A 36 -35.72 -10.92 -7.12
CA GLU A 36 -36.64 -10.53 -8.20
C GLU A 36 -36.05 -9.37 -9.02
N LYS A 37 -36.26 -9.38 -10.34
CA LYS A 37 -35.89 -8.28 -11.24
C LYS A 37 -37.13 -7.73 -11.93
N ASN A 38 -37.43 -6.46 -11.67
CA ASN A 38 -38.57 -5.73 -12.22
C ASN A 38 -38.09 -4.56 -13.10
N GLY A 39 -37.91 -4.82 -14.39
CA GLY A 39 -37.37 -3.84 -15.33
C GLY A 39 -35.95 -3.42 -14.95
N ASP A 40 -35.77 -2.13 -14.65
CA ASP A 40 -34.49 -1.54 -14.23
C ASP A 40 -34.26 -1.62 -12.71
N THR A 41 -35.19 -2.20 -11.93
CA THR A 41 -35.07 -2.36 -10.48
C THR A 41 -34.80 -3.82 -10.10
N LEU A 42 -33.78 -4.06 -9.28
CA LEU A 42 -33.43 -5.35 -8.72
C LEU A 42 -33.75 -5.37 -7.22
N ILE A 43 -34.60 -6.31 -6.81
CA ILE A 43 -34.93 -6.53 -5.40
C ILE A 43 -33.91 -7.51 -4.82
N VAL A 44 -33.18 -7.06 -3.79
CA VAL A 44 -32.08 -7.82 -3.18
C VAL A 44 -32.40 -8.06 -1.73
N ALA A 45 -32.50 -9.33 -1.34
CA ALA A 45 -32.67 -9.73 0.05
C ALA A 45 -31.33 -9.70 0.76
N MET A 46 -31.26 -8.99 1.88
CA MET A 46 -30.02 -8.72 2.60
C MET A 46 -30.23 -8.89 4.11
N LYS A 47 -29.19 -9.35 4.80
CA LYS A 47 -29.14 -9.34 6.26
C LYS A 47 -29.12 -7.91 6.82
N ASP A 48 -28.53 -6.95 6.10
CA ASP A 48 -28.52 -5.54 6.49
C ASP A 48 -28.84 -4.65 5.28
N PRO A 49 -30.12 -4.24 5.11
CA PRO A 49 -30.53 -3.33 4.03
C PRO A 49 -29.95 -1.92 4.13
N THR A 50 -29.31 -1.57 5.26
CA THR A 50 -28.67 -0.27 5.46
C THR A 50 -27.21 -0.24 5.04
N ASP A 51 -26.65 -1.38 4.62
CA ASP A 51 -25.30 -1.48 4.07
C ASP A 51 -25.24 -0.87 2.66
N ILE A 52 -24.91 0.43 2.62
CA ILE A 52 -24.83 1.21 1.39
C ILE A 52 -23.75 0.65 0.45
N PHE A 53 -22.62 0.18 0.99
CA PHE A 53 -21.51 -0.37 0.19
C PHE A 53 -21.94 -1.65 -0.53
N ALA A 54 -22.65 -2.53 0.18
CA ALA A 54 -23.21 -3.75 -0.38
C ALA A 54 -24.22 -3.44 -1.51
N THR A 55 -25.09 -2.44 -1.33
CA THR A 55 -26.05 -2.04 -2.39
C THR A 55 -25.38 -1.34 -3.57
N ASP A 56 -24.33 -0.54 -3.37
CA ASP A 56 -23.60 0.14 -4.43
C ASP A 56 -22.74 -0.83 -5.25
N ASP A 57 -22.13 -1.84 -4.64
CA ASP A 57 -21.39 -2.88 -5.35
C ASP A 57 -22.28 -3.69 -6.30
N VAL A 58 -23.50 -4.03 -5.86
CA VAL A 58 -24.49 -4.70 -6.72
C VAL A 58 -24.98 -3.76 -7.82
N ARG A 59 -25.23 -2.49 -7.50
CA ARG A 59 -25.62 -1.47 -8.49
C ARG A 59 -24.57 -1.31 -9.58
N LEU A 60 -23.29 -1.23 -9.21
CA LEU A 60 -22.17 -1.11 -10.14
C LEU A 60 -22.00 -2.38 -10.99
N THR A 61 -22.18 -3.56 -10.39
CA THR A 61 -22.01 -4.84 -11.09
C THR A 61 -23.15 -5.11 -12.07
N THR A 62 -24.38 -4.77 -11.70
CA THR A 62 -25.59 -5.12 -12.48
C THR A 62 -26.08 -3.98 -13.38
N GLY A 63 -25.72 -2.72 -13.08
CA GLY A 63 -26.24 -1.53 -13.74
C GLY A 63 -27.70 -1.20 -13.40
N LEU A 64 -28.30 -1.88 -12.42
CA LEU A 64 -29.72 -1.76 -12.06
C LEU A 64 -29.92 -0.94 -10.77
N GLU A 65 -31.08 -0.31 -10.62
CA GLU A 65 -31.48 0.30 -9.35
C GLU A 65 -31.75 -0.78 -8.31
N ILE A 66 -31.14 -0.67 -7.13
CA ILE A 66 -31.26 -1.68 -6.08
C ILE A 66 -32.32 -1.28 -5.07
N LYS A 67 -33.32 -2.14 -4.86
CA LYS A 67 -34.29 -2.06 -3.76
C LYS A 67 -33.92 -3.12 -2.71
N PRO A 68 -33.27 -2.75 -1.60
CA PRO A 68 -32.88 -3.70 -0.57
C PRO A 68 -34.08 -4.07 0.31
N VAL A 69 -34.21 -5.35 0.66
CA VAL A 69 -35.23 -5.88 1.59
C VAL A 69 -34.57 -6.71 2.68
N PHE A 70 -35.12 -6.68 3.89
CA PHE A 70 -34.55 -7.40 5.03
C PHE A 70 -34.98 -8.87 5.00
N ALA A 71 -34.04 -9.79 5.17
CA ALA A 71 -34.32 -11.22 5.34
C ALA A 71 -33.35 -11.88 6.32
N ASP A 72 -33.76 -13.04 6.87
CA ASP A 72 -32.94 -13.79 7.83
C ASP A 72 -31.66 -14.35 7.17
N ALA A 73 -30.52 -14.10 7.81
CA ALA A 73 -29.20 -14.49 7.31
C ALA A 73 -29.08 -15.99 7.00
N LYS A 74 -29.69 -16.84 7.86
CA LYS A 74 -29.61 -18.29 7.70
C LYS A 74 -30.38 -18.76 6.48
N HIS A 75 -31.49 -18.11 6.15
CA HIS A 75 -32.25 -18.41 4.93
C HIS A 75 -31.52 -17.93 3.67
N ILE A 76 -30.87 -16.77 3.72
CA ILE A 76 -30.04 -16.26 2.61
C ILE A 76 -28.86 -17.22 2.33
N GLU A 77 -28.12 -17.63 3.37
CA GLU A 77 -26.99 -18.57 3.25
C GLU A 77 -27.41 -19.92 2.68
N ASN A 78 -28.60 -20.43 3.08
CA ASN A 78 -29.18 -21.65 2.52
C ASN A 78 -29.52 -21.51 1.02
N LEU A 79 -30.00 -20.35 0.57
CA LEU A 79 -30.30 -20.12 -0.84
C LEU A 79 -29.03 -19.94 -1.68
N ILE A 80 -28.02 -19.24 -1.16
CA ILE A 80 -26.71 -19.08 -1.81
C ILE A 80 -26.10 -20.47 -2.04
N SER A 81 -26.04 -21.29 -0.99
CA SER A 81 -25.54 -22.67 -1.12
C SER A 81 -26.39 -23.51 -2.08
N LYS A 82 -27.73 -23.40 -2.05
CA LYS A 82 -28.60 -24.13 -3.00
C LYS A 82 -28.36 -23.73 -4.47
N ILE A 83 -28.05 -22.47 -4.76
CA ILE A 83 -27.92 -21.96 -6.13
C ILE A 83 -26.50 -22.19 -6.67
N PHE A 84 -25.48 -21.81 -5.92
CA PHE A 84 -24.09 -21.83 -6.39
C PHE A 84 -23.40 -23.19 -6.20
N VAL A 85 -23.96 -24.10 -5.39
CA VAL A 85 -23.54 -25.52 -5.39
C VAL A 85 -24.13 -26.26 -6.59
N LYS A 86 -25.30 -25.85 -7.11
CA LYS A 86 -25.93 -26.49 -8.28
C LYS A 86 -25.20 -26.17 -9.59
N SER A 87 -24.52 -25.02 -9.68
CA SER A 87 -23.66 -24.67 -10.83
C SER A 87 -22.40 -25.53 -10.99
N MET A 88 -21.97 -26.27 -9.95
CA MET A 88 -20.91 -27.29 -10.09
C MET A 88 -21.40 -28.61 -10.69
N SER A 89 -22.72 -28.86 -10.72
CA SER A 89 -23.30 -30.11 -11.25
C SER A 89 -23.86 -30.00 -12.67
N GLN A 90 -23.89 -28.79 -13.24
CA GLN A 90 -24.30 -28.53 -14.63
C GLN A 90 -23.14 -28.13 -15.54
N SER A 91 -22.01 -27.65 -15.01
CA SER A 91 -20.81 -27.35 -15.80
C SER A 91 -20.10 -28.59 -16.35
N ASP A 92 -20.35 -29.78 -15.79
CA ASP A 92 -19.72 -31.04 -16.24
C ASP A 92 -20.56 -31.79 -17.29
N ALA A 93 -21.78 -31.35 -17.59
CA ALA A 93 -22.62 -31.92 -18.65
C ALA A 93 -22.50 -31.17 -19.98
N ASP A 94 -22.32 -29.85 -19.95
CA ASP A 94 -22.23 -29.03 -21.19
C ASP A 94 -20.81 -28.96 -21.78
N THR A 95 -19.79 -29.42 -21.06
CA THR A 95 -18.40 -29.45 -21.54
C THR A 95 -18.05 -30.75 -22.30
N VAL A 96 -18.97 -31.73 -22.36
CA VAL A 96 -18.75 -32.99 -23.11
C VAL A 96 -19.43 -32.97 -24.49
N ASP A 97 -20.44 -32.13 -24.71
CA ASP A 97 -21.14 -32.04 -26.01
C ASP A 97 -20.67 -30.87 -26.90
N GLN A 98 -19.99 -29.83 -26.37
CA GLN A 98 -19.47 -28.71 -27.19
C GLN A 98 -18.00 -28.86 -27.62
N ILE A 99 -17.28 -29.90 -27.19
CA ILE A 99 -15.90 -30.17 -27.62
C ILE A 99 -15.84 -31.12 -28.83
N ASN A 100 -16.96 -31.75 -29.20
CA ASN A 100 -17.02 -32.71 -30.32
C ASN A 100 -17.48 -32.13 -31.67
N GLU A 101 -17.78 -30.83 -31.80
CA GLU A 101 -18.17 -30.24 -33.10
C GLU A 101 -17.18 -29.22 -33.67
N ASP A 102 -16.37 -28.51 -32.87
CA ASP A 102 -15.49 -27.43 -33.39
C ASP A 102 -14.01 -27.81 -33.60
N THR A 103 -13.59 -29.03 -33.27
CA THR A 103 -12.19 -29.49 -33.46
C THR A 103 -11.95 -30.33 -34.72
N ASN A 104 -12.92 -30.41 -35.64
CA ASN A 104 -12.81 -31.18 -36.89
C ASN A 104 -12.74 -30.34 -38.19
N SER A 105 -12.75 -28.99 -38.14
CA SER A 105 -12.68 -28.18 -39.37
C SER A 105 -11.36 -27.43 -39.61
N GLU A 106 -10.51 -27.19 -38.60
CA GLU A 106 -9.29 -26.39 -38.78
C GLU A 106 -7.98 -27.19 -38.80
N ILE A 107 -7.96 -28.45 -38.35
CA ILE A 107 -6.76 -29.32 -38.43
C ILE A 107 -6.65 -30.04 -39.80
N ALA A 108 -7.73 -30.08 -40.58
CA ALA A 108 -7.74 -30.74 -41.90
C ALA A 108 -7.13 -29.89 -43.04
N ALA A 109 -6.88 -28.60 -42.84
CA ALA A 109 -6.45 -27.69 -43.92
C ALA A 109 -4.92 -27.41 -43.96
N THR A 110 -4.17 -27.74 -42.90
CA THR A 110 -2.74 -27.39 -42.82
C THR A 110 -1.79 -28.60 -42.84
N ALA A 111 -2.32 -29.83 -42.78
CA ALA A 111 -1.53 -31.07 -42.81
C ALA A 111 -1.37 -31.70 -44.22
N ALA A 112 -1.74 -31.00 -45.30
CA ALA A 112 -1.65 -31.51 -46.68
C ALA A 112 -0.43 -31.02 -47.47
N THR A 113 0.45 -30.16 -46.91
CA THR A 113 1.46 -29.46 -47.73
C THR A 113 2.92 -29.70 -47.37
N VAL A 114 3.27 -30.52 -46.36
CA VAL A 114 4.69 -30.80 -46.05
C VAL A 114 4.88 -32.26 -45.63
N ALA A 115 4.74 -33.18 -46.58
CA ALA A 115 5.22 -34.57 -46.45
C ALA A 115 5.72 -35.07 -47.81
N ALA A 116 6.84 -34.51 -48.25
CA ALA A 116 7.72 -35.15 -49.22
C ALA A 116 9.15 -34.83 -48.80
N GLU A 117 9.99 -35.86 -48.87
CA GLU A 117 11.45 -35.86 -48.68
C GLU A 117 11.99 -36.22 -47.28
N ILE A 118 12.44 -37.49 -47.21
CA ILE A 118 13.75 -37.98 -46.69
C ILE A 118 13.65 -39.07 -45.59
N PRO A 119 14.49 -40.12 -45.67
CA PRO A 119 14.16 -41.48 -45.24
C PRO A 119 14.90 -41.97 -43.97
N ASN A 120 14.36 -43.08 -43.43
CA ASN A 120 14.97 -44.19 -42.67
C ASN A 120 16.45 -44.09 -42.27
N ASN A 121 16.79 -44.34 -41.00
CA ASN A 121 17.17 -45.69 -40.52
C ASN A 121 17.56 -45.72 -39.02
N HIS A 122 17.04 -46.73 -38.32
CA HIS A 122 17.70 -47.65 -37.36
C HIS A 122 18.79 -47.14 -36.37
N ASP A 123 18.60 -47.31 -35.05
CA ASP A 123 18.91 -48.56 -34.34
C ASP A 123 18.59 -48.56 -32.81
N TYR A 124 18.03 -49.69 -32.37
CA TYR A 124 18.13 -50.47 -31.12
C TYR A 124 17.97 -49.90 -29.69
N ASP A 125 16.92 -50.44 -29.05
CA ASP A 125 16.84 -51.21 -27.79
C ASP A 125 17.29 -50.66 -26.43
N GLY A 126 16.36 -50.76 -25.47
CA GLY A 126 16.67 -50.80 -24.04
C GLY A 126 15.46 -50.86 -23.09
N PHE A 127 14.98 -52.08 -22.81
CA PHE A 127 14.34 -52.56 -21.56
C PHE A 127 12.82 -52.38 -21.27
N MET A 128 12.12 -53.50 -21.54
CA MET A 128 11.13 -54.28 -20.75
C MET A 128 10.48 -53.78 -19.43
N GLN A 129 9.13 -53.93 -19.44
CA GLN A 129 8.18 -54.63 -18.51
C GLN A 129 8.04 -54.15 -17.04
N TYR A 130 6.83 -53.99 -16.46
CA TYR A 130 5.65 -54.90 -16.33
C TYR A 130 4.34 -54.08 -16.18
N SER A 131 3.31 -54.29 -17.02
CA SER A 131 2.10 -55.13 -16.88
C SER A 131 0.96 -54.59 -15.98
N ASN A 132 -0.18 -54.32 -16.65
CA ASN A 132 -1.55 -54.34 -16.12
C ASN A 132 -1.89 -55.65 -15.40
N ASP A 133 -2.91 -55.66 -14.53
CA ASP A 133 -3.95 -56.70 -14.50
C ASP A 133 -5.13 -56.45 -13.51
N TYR A 134 -6.36 -56.59 -14.06
CA TYR A 134 -7.63 -57.18 -13.55
C TYR A 134 -8.28 -56.73 -12.21
N THR A 135 -9.48 -56.10 -12.18
CA THR A 135 -10.91 -56.53 -12.35
C THR A 135 -11.66 -57.10 -11.12
N SER A 136 -12.90 -56.60 -10.95
CA SER A 136 -14.18 -57.31 -10.66
C SER A 136 -14.53 -57.93 -9.28
N GLY A 137 -15.81 -57.78 -8.92
CA GLY A 137 -16.61 -58.60 -7.98
C GLY A 137 -17.10 -57.81 -6.75
N GLU A 138 -18.32 -57.90 -6.21
CA GLU A 138 -19.54 -58.67 -6.47
C GLU A 138 -20.68 -58.08 -5.58
N LYS A 139 -21.94 -58.45 -5.88
CA LYS A 139 -23.24 -58.04 -5.31
C LYS A 139 -23.42 -58.24 -3.79
N ILE A 140 -24.29 -57.44 -3.14
CA ILE A 140 -25.31 -57.91 -2.16
C ILE A 140 -26.57 -56.99 -2.21
N GLU A 141 -27.75 -57.57 -2.45
CA GLU A 141 -29.11 -57.00 -2.25
C GLU A 141 -29.49 -56.98 -0.76
N TYR A 142 -30.40 -56.10 -0.29
CA TYR A 142 -31.57 -56.50 0.52
C TYR A 142 -32.56 -55.33 0.80
N ASN A 143 -33.81 -55.57 0.40
CA ASN A 143 -35.13 -55.26 0.97
C ASN A 143 -35.62 -53.84 1.30
N PHE A 144 -36.70 -53.51 0.59
CA PHE A 144 -37.85 -52.74 1.04
C PHE A 144 -38.61 -53.46 2.18
N ASP A 145 -39.14 -52.69 3.12
CA ASP A 145 -40.43 -52.97 3.76
C ASP A 145 -41.12 -51.67 4.16
N ASP A 146 -42.41 -51.60 3.78
CA ASP A 146 -43.39 -50.57 4.04
C ASP A 146 -44.06 -50.71 5.42
N ASN A 147 -44.79 -49.64 5.79
CA ASN A 147 -45.85 -49.55 6.81
C ASN A 147 -45.39 -49.35 8.27
N ASP A 148 -45.75 -48.21 8.87
CA ASP A 148 -47.08 -48.17 9.50
C ASP A 148 -47.61 -46.76 9.75
N SER A 149 -48.93 -46.74 9.86
CA SER A 149 -49.86 -45.62 9.79
C SER A 149 -50.35 -45.16 11.17
N ASN A 150 -51.12 -44.06 11.14
CA ASN A 150 -52.06 -43.57 12.16
C ASN A 150 -51.49 -42.78 13.35
N SER A 151 -52.18 -41.78 13.91
CA SER A 151 -53.31 -40.95 13.49
C SER A 151 -53.60 -39.99 14.67
N ASN A 152 -54.21 -38.85 14.34
CA ASN A 152 -55.27 -38.20 15.11
C ASN A 152 -54.93 -37.32 16.34
N ASN A 153 -55.28 -36.05 16.11
CA ASN A 153 -56.25 -35.23 16.87
C ASN A 153 -55.78 -34.67 18.22
N ALA A 154 -55.62 -33.34 18.26
CA ALA A 154 -56.67 -32.36 18.63
C ALA A 154 -56.65 -32.18 20.16
N SER A 155 -56.79 -31.00 20.73
CA SER A 155 -57.50 -29.79 20.36
C SER A 155 -57.21 -28.77 21.46
N MET A 156 -57.24 -27.47 21.12
CA MET A 156 -58.01 -26.41 21.80
C MET A 156 -57.90 -26.26 23.35
N VAL A 157 -57.84 -25.10 23.99
CA VAL A 157 -58.18 -23.70 23.69
C VAL A 157 -58.09 -22.96 25.04
N ASN A 158 -57.61 -21.71 25.04
CA ASN A 158 -57.91 -20.62 25.98
C ASN A 158 -57.47 -20.80 27.47
N ASN A 159 -57.18 -19.77 28.27
CA ASN A 159 -57.45 -18.34 28.16
C ASN A 159 -56.63 -17.57 29.23
N THR A 160 -56.38 -16.29 28.91
CA THR A 160 -56.45 -15.09 29.77
C THR A 160 -55.47 -14.83 30.92
N ASN A 161 -54.89 -13.62 30.82
CA ASN A 161 -54.75 -12.56 31.85
C ASN A 161 -53.99 -12.94 33.14
N GLY A 162 -52.93 -12.27 33.57
CA GLY A 162 -52.63 -10.85 33.46
C GLY A 162 -52.23 -10.35 34.86
N ASN A 163 -51.44 -9.28 34.87
CA ASN A 163 -51.29 -8.30 35.95
C ASN A 163 -50.02 -8.31 36.81
N PHE A 164 -49.57 -7.07 36.99
CA PHE A 164 -48.44 -6.53 37.73
C PHE A 164 -48.44 -6.86 39.23
N GLY A 165 -47.24 -6.86 39.82
CA GLY A 165 -47.04 -6.79 41.27
C GLY A 165 -45.58 -6.57 41.65
N SER A 166 -45.24 -5.32 41.96
CA SER A 166 -44.02 -4.88 42.65
C SER A 166 -43.93 -5.48 44.06
N ASN A 167 -42.72 -5.81 44.53
CA ASN A 167 -42.22 -5.35 45.83
C ASN A 167 -40.73 -5.64 46.03
N SER A 168 -40.07 -4.61 46.54
CA SER A 168 -38.77 -4.58 47.22
C SER A 168 -38.76 -5.45 48.47
N ASP A 169 -37.61 -6.04 48.81
CA ASP A 169 -37.06 -5.97 50.17
C ASP A 169 -35.56 -6.34 50.21
N ILE A 170 -34.81 -5.49 50.87
CA ILE A 170 -33.38 -5.57 51.19
C ILE A 170 -33.22 -6.40 52.46
N ASN A 171 -32.24 -7.30 52.54
CA ASN A 171 -31.49 -7.51 53.78
C ASN A 171 -30.12 -8.19 53.60
N ASN A 172 -29.17 -7.62 54.33
CA ASN A 172 -27.77 -8.00 54.55
C ASN A 172 -27.58 -9.46 55.02
N SER A 173 -26.54 -10.12 54.52
CA SER A 173 -25.74 -11.07 55.32
C SER A 173 -24.31 -11.23 54.78
N GLU A 174 -23.37 -10.72 55.58
CA GLU A 174 -21.97 -11.13 55.82
C GLU A 174 -21.24 -12.02 54.79
N VAL A 175 -20.17 -11.45 54.23
CA VAL A 175 -19.11 -12.15 53.49
C VAL A 175 -18.31 -13.04 54.45
N LYS A 176 -18.43 -14.36 54.31
CA LYS A 176 -17.45 -15.32 54.83
C LYS A 176 -16.50 -15.75 53.71
N ASN A 177 -15.20 -15.60 53.94
CA ASN A 177 -14.14 -16.13 53.08
C ASN A 177 -14.34 -17.64 52.84
N PRO A 178 -14.34 -18.14 51.59
CA PRO A 178 -14.24 -19.57 51.36
C PRO A 178 -12.77 -19.97 51.21
N THR A 179 -12.31 -20.81 52.14
CA THR A 179 -11.16 -21.71 51.98
C THR A 179 -11.46 -22.74 50.89
N PHE A 180 -10.50 -22.97 49.98
CA PHE A 180 -10.59 -24.01 48.95
C PHE A 180 -10.68 -25.40 49.59
N ILE A 181 -11.68 -26.19 49.16
CA ILE A 181 -11.82 -27.61 49.48
C ILE A 181 -11.29 -28.38 48.28
N ASP A 182 -10.21 -29.12 48.47
CA ASP A 182 -9.74 -30.14 47.52
C ASP A 182 -10.73 -31.31 47.52
N ASN A 183 -11.26 -31.66 46.35
CA ASN A 183 -11.90 -32.94 46.11
C ASN A 183 -11.46 -33.45 44.73
N ASP A 184 -10.56 -34.42 44.75
CA ASP A 184 -10.22 -35.29 43.63
C ASP A 184 -11.45 -36.11 43.20
N SER A 185 -12.03 -35.80 42.04
CA SER A 185 -12.73 -36.80 41.22
C SER A 185 -12.94 -36.31 39.77
N GLU A 186 -12.34 -37.06 38.83
CA GLU A 186 -12.62 -37.14 37.38
C GLU A 186 -12.68 -35.84 36.56
N TYR A 187 -11.53 -35.49 35.99
CA TYR A 187 -11.35 -34.43 35.00
C TYR A 187 -11.99 -34.82 33.65
N LYS A 188 -13.08 -34.15 33.25
CA LYS A 188 -13.64 -34.22 31.87
C LYS A 188 -13.23 -32.98 31.06
N PRO A 189 -12.88 -33.13 29.77
CA PRO A 189 -12.37 -32.05 28.94
C PRO A 189 -13.52 -31.16 28.43
N SER A 190 -13.98 -30.21 29.25
CA SER A 190 -14.90 -29.14 28.79
C SER A 190 -14.49 -27.73 29.26
N LEU A 191 -13.30 -27.58 29.85
CA LEU A 191 -12.87 -26.35 30.52
C LEU A 191 -12.68 -25.11 29.60
N PHE A 192 -12.59 -25.29 28.28
CA PHE A 192 -12.22 -24.22 27.34
C PHE A 192 -13.40 -23.47 26.67
N LYS A 193 -14.66 -23.75 27.03
CA LYS A 193 -15.83 -23.15 26.34
C LYS A 193 -16.65 -22.12 27.13
N GLU A 194 -16.40 -21.96 28.43
CA GLU A 194 -17.12 -20.98 29.27
C GLU A 194 -16.38 -19.63 29.35
N ARG A 195 -17.10 -18.52 29.16
CA ARG A 195 -16.54 -17.16 29.24
C ARG A 195 -16.10 -16.82 30.67
N LEU A 196 -14.95 -16.14 30.81
CA LEU A 196 -14.30 -15.76 32.08
C LEU A 196 -15.30 -15.27 33.17
N GLY A 197 -16.20 -14.34 32.81
CA GLY A 197 -17.17 -13.79 33.74
C GLY A 197 -18.07 -14.84 34.40
N LYS A 198 -18.57 -15.82 33.65
CA LYS A 198 -19.43 -16.88 34.19
C LYS A 198 -18.64 -17.82 35.11
N GLN A 199 -17.38 -18.07 34.80
CA GLN A 199 -16.52 -18.92 35.62
C GLN A 199 -16.17 -18.25 36.95
N LEU A 200 -15.90 -16.93 36.95
CA LEU A 200 -15.68 -16.16 38.18
C LEU A 200 -16.92 -16.12 39.09
N VAL A 201 -18.13 -16.02 38.51
CA VAL A 201 -19.39 -16.12 39.27
C VAL A 201 -19.56 -17.51 39.87
N ARG A 202 -19.31 -18.57 39.08
CA ARG A 202 -19.44 -19.96 39.53
C ARG A 202 -18.43 -20.32 40.62
N ALA A 203 -17.22 -19.78 40.55
CA ALA A 203 -16.18 -19.94 41.56
C ALA A 203 -16.46 -19.11 42.84
N GLY A 204 -17.54 -18.31 42.87
CA GLY A 204 -17.90 -17.46 44.00
C GLY A 204 -16.96 -16.26 44.21
N VAL A 205 -16.15 -15.90 43.20
CA VAL A 205 -15.17 -14.81 43.27
C VAL A 205 -15.84 -13.46 43.05
N ILE A 206 -16.86 -13.41 42.20
CA ILE A 206 -17.70 -12.23 41.96
C ILE A 206 -19.18 -12.62 41.96
N THR A 207 -20.07 -11.65 42.18
CA THR A 207 -21.53 -11.85 42.06
C THR A 207 -22.01 -11.58 40.64
N GLN A 208 -23.20 -12.10 40.28
CA GLN A 208 -23.81 -11.83 38.98
C GLN A 208 -24.02 -10.31 38.75
N ALA A 209 -24.42 -9.57 39.78
CA ALA A 209 -24.61 -8.12 39.70
C ALA A 209 -23.29 -7.36 39.42
N GLN A 210 -22.16 -7.81 40.00
CA GLN A 210 -20.84 -7.24 39.72
C GLN A 210 -20.36 -7.55 38.30
N LEU A 211 -20.66 -8.74 37.79
CA LEU A 211 -20.37 -9.11 36.41
C LEU A 211 -21.15 -8.25 35.42
N ASP A 212 -22.45 -8.06 35.65
CA ASP A 212 -23.31 -7.26 34.76
C ASP A 212 -22.83 -5.79 34.73
N SER A 213 -22.49 -5.22 35.88
CA SER A 213 -21.90 -3.88 35.97
C SER A 213 -20.57 -3.76 35.22
N ALA A 214 -19.71 -4.77 35.28
CA ALA A 214 -18.43 -4.77 34.58
C ALA A 214 -18.59 -4.92 33.05
N LEU A 215 -19.58 -5.69 32.59
CA LEU A 215 -19.94 -5.84 31.17
C LEU A 215 -20.49 -4.53 30.58
N ASP A 216 -21.28 -3.78 31.35
CA ASP A 216 -21.76 -2.45 30.94
C ASP A 216 -20.61 -1.47 30.74
N ILE A 217 -19.62 -1.48 31.64
CA ILE A 217 -18.41 -0.66 31.52
C ILE A 217 -17.60 -1.11 30.30
N GLN A 218 -17.41 -2.43 30.11
CA GLN A 218 -16.70 -2.99 28.97
C GLN A 218 -17.31 -2.55 27.64
N THR A 219 -18.63 -2.53 27.53
CA THR A 219 -19.34 -2.11 26.30
C THR A 219 -19.10 -0.63 25.99
N ARG A 220 -18.82 0.20 27.00
CA ARG A 220 -18.55 1.65 26.84
C ARG A 220 -17.08 1.96 26.61
N THR A 221 -16.15 1.21 27.22
CA THR A 221 -14.71 1.53 27.21
C THR A 221 -13.88 0.64 26.30
N GLY A 222 -14.38 -0.54 25.92
CA GLY A 222 -13.64 -1.53 25.15
C GLY A 222 -12.50 -2.22 25.91
N SER A 223 -12.34 -1.98 27.22
CA SER A 223 -11.26 -2.57 28.05
C SER A 223 -11.50 -4.05 28.37
N ARG A 224 -10.48 -4.77 28.82
CA ARG A 224 -10.61 -6.19 29.16
C ARG A 224 -11.46 -6.37 30.42
N LEU A 225 -12.38 -7.34 30.42
CA LEU A 225 -13.30 -7.58 31.54
C LEU A 225 -12.57 -7.81 32.88
N GLY A 226 -11.45 -8.54 32.86
CA GLY A 226 -10.63 -8.78 34.06
C GLY A 226 -10.04 -7.50 34.67
N GLU A 227 -9.55 -6.58 33.83
CA GLU A 227 -9.02 -5.29 34.27
C GLU A 227 -10.11 -4.42 34.90
N ILE A 228 -11.31 -4.40 34.30
CA ILE A 228 -12.46 -3.68 34.82
C ILE A 228 -12.87 -4.23 36.19
N LEU A 229 -12.96 -5.56 36.33
CA LEU A 229 -13.28 -6.21 37.59
C LEU A 229 -12.25 -5.87 38.68
N ALA A 230 -10.95 -5.78 38.32
CA ALA A 230 -9.90 -5.41 39.26
C ALA A 230 -9.94 -3.92 39.65
N LYS A 231 -10.21 -3.04 38.67
CA LYS A 231 -10.24 -1.58 38.85
C LYS A 231 -11.43 -1.11 39.68
N GLU A 232 -12.59 -1.72 39.50
CA GLU A 232 -13.79 -1.47 40.32
C GLU A 232 -13.70 -2.12 41.72
N GLY A 233 -12.61 -2.83 42.02
CA GLY A 233 -12.37 -3.46 43.31
C GLY A 233 -13.20 -4.72 43.57
N PHE A 234 -13.84 -5.29 42.54
CA PHE A 234 -14.64 -6.50 42.65
C PHE A 234 -13.79 -7.77 42.80
N ILE A 235 -12.56 -7.75 42.26
CA ILE A 235 -11.58 -8.83 42.44
C ILE A 235 -10.20 -8.22 42.72
N LYS A 236 -9.39 -8.85 43.56
CA LYS A 236 -7.98 -8.45 43.73
C LYS A 236 -7.17 -8.93 42.53
N LYS A 237 -6.24 -8.11 42.00
CA LYS A 237 -5.36 -8.48 40.87
C LYS A 237 -4.71 -9.86 41.06
N LYS A 238 -4.19 -10.16 42.25
CA LYS A 238 -3.59 -11.46 42.58
C LYS A 238 -4.55 -12.65 42.34
N VAL A 239 -5.80 -12.52 42.76
CA VAL A 239 -6.83 -13.58 42.59
C VAL A 239 -7.23 -13.72 41.12
N LEU A 240 -7.24 -12.61 40.37
CA LEU A 240 -7.48 -12.63 38.93
C LEU A 240 -6.39 -13.40 38.18
N TYR A 241 -5.11 -13.12 38.46
CA TYR A 241 -4.00 -13.80 37.79
C TYR A 241 -3.85 -15.28 38.20
N GLU A 242 -4.09 -15.62 39.47
CA GLU A 242 -4.18 -17.04 39.92
C GLU A 242 -5.30 -17.80 39.19
N PHE A 243 -6.40 -17.13 38.88
CA PHE A 243 -7.51 -17.71 38.13
C PHE A 243 -7.16 -17.89 36.64
N LEU A 244 -6.54 -16.88 36.02
CA LEU A 244 -6.12 -16.92 34.62
C LEU A 244 -5.02 -17.96 34.39
N GLU A 245 -4.08 -18.12 35.32
CA GLU A 245 -3.05 -19.16 35.30
C GLU A 245 -3.67 -20.57 35.27
N LYS A 246 -4.64 -20.84 36.15
CA LYS A 246 -5.38 -22.12 36.16
C LYS A 246 -6.21 -22.34 34.90
N GLN A 247 -6.79 -21.29 34.34
CA GLN A 247 -7.63 -21.38 33.15
C GLN A 247 -6.80 -21.62 31.88
N MET A 248 -5.68 -20.91 31.74
CA MET A 248 -4.83 -20.94 30.54
C MET A 248 -3.78 -22.05 30.59
N GLY A 249 -3.45 -22.56 31.78
CA GLY A 249 -2.34 -23.49 31.99
C GLY A 249 -0.97 -22.84 31.78
N ILE A 250 -0.89 -21.52 31.85
CA ILE A 250 0.32 -20.72 31.61
C ILE A 250 0.73 -20.06 32.93
N PRO A 251 1.97 -20.25 33.40
CA PRO A 251 2.43 -19.67 34.66
C PRO A 251 2.36 -18.15 34.66
N HIS A 252 1.94 -17.56 35.79
CA HIS A 252 1.96 -16.12 35.99
C HIS A 252 3.28 -15.68 36.65
N VAL A 253 3.86 -14.57 36.19
CA VAL A 253 5.05 -13.95 36.76
C VAL A 253 4.75 -12.54 37.25
N ASP A 254 5.11 -12.26 38.50
CA ASP A 254 5.04 -10.93 39.08
C ASP A 254 6.34 -10.17 38.80
N LEU A 255 6.25 -9.12 37.99
CA LEU A 255 7.39 -8.36 37.50
C LEU A 255 7.83 -7.24 38.46
N GLU A 256 7.04 -6.91 39.49
CA GLU A 256 7.40 -5.85 40.46
C GLU A 256 8.65 -6.16 41.28
N ASN A 257 8.93 -7.45 41.52
CA ASN A 257 10.04 -7.92 42.35
C ASN A 257 11.07 -8.76 41.57
N ALA A 258 10.93 -8.84 40.24
CA ALA A 258 11.83 -9.61 39.39
C ALA A 258 13.11 -8.80 39.10
N ASP A 259 14.27 -9.32 39.49
CA ASP A 259 15.56 -8.77 39.07
C ASP A 259 15.92 -9.35 37.70
N ILE A 260 15.53 -8.63 36.64
CA ILE A 260 15.77 -9.04 35.25
C ILE A 260 17.04 -8.34 34.74
N PRO A 261 18.11 -9.10 34.43
CA PRO A 261 19.32 -8.55 33.85
C PRO A 261 19.06 -7.76 32.56
N GLY A 262 19.74 -6.63 32.40
CA GLY A 262 19.52 -5.72 31.28
C GLY A 262 19.90 -6.30 29.91
N ASP A 263 20.83 -7.24 29.88
CA ASP A 263 21.20 -8.03 28.70
C ASP A 263 20.07 -8.99 28.27
N ILE A 264 19.24 -9.47 29.20
CA ILE A 264 18.06 -10.29 28.88
C ILE A 264 16.96 -9.43 28.25
N VAL A 265 16.70 -8.24 28.79
CA VAL A 265 15.72 -7.29 28.22
C VAL A 265 16.11 -6.87 26.79
N ALA A 266 17.43 -6.77 26.51
CA ALA A 266 17.96 -6.40 25.19
C ALA A 266 17.76 -7.45 24.09
N ILE A 267 17.40 -8.70 24.43
CA ILE A 267 17.18 -9.78 23.44
C ILE A 267 16.07 -9.41 22.45
N VAL A 268 15.11 -8.58 22.87
CA VAL A 268 14.00 -8.12 22.04
C VAL A 268 14.12 -6.61 21.83
N ASP A 269 13.96 -6.15 20.58
CA ASP A 269 13.98 -4.72 20.23
C ASP A 269 12.81 -3.96 20.87
N GLU A 270 13.02 -2.67 21.17
CA GLU A 270 12.03 -1.81 21.81
C GLU A 270 10.71 -1.77 21.04
N ASN A 271 10.76 -1.72 19.71
CA ASN A 271 9.55 -1.65 18.90
C ASN A 271 8.73 -2.94 19.00
N ILE A 272 9.40 -4.09 19.02
CA ILE A 272 8.76 -5.41 19.13
C ILE A 272 8.19 -5.57 20.54
N ALA A 273 9.00 -5.29 21.58
CA ALA A 273 8.58 -5.38 22.97
C ALA A 273 7.37 -4.50 23.29
N ARG A 274 7.34 -3.26 22.75
CA ARG A 274 6.20 -2.34 22.92
C ARG A 274 4.98 -2.73 22.10
N ARG A 275 5.16 -3.14 20.84
CA ARG A 275 4.07 -3.54 19.95
C ARG A 275 3.33 -4.77 20.47
N HIS A 276 4.08 -5.77 20.91
CA HIS A 276 3.54 -7.03 21.42
C HIS A 276 3.32 -7.03 22.94
N LYS A 277 3.65 -5.91 23.61
CA LYS A 277 3.46 -5.70 25.06
C LYS A 277 4.01 -6.87 25.89
N LEU A 278 5.33 -7.06 25.77
CA LEU A 278 6.05 -8.16 26.39
C LEU A 278 7.45 -7.76 26.84
N VAL A 279 8.06 -8.57 27.70
CA VAL A 279 9.45 -8.41 28.14
C VAL A 279 10.09 -9.79 28.38
N PRO A 280 11.31 -10.05 27.88
CA PRO A 280 12.06 -11.25 28.23
C PRO A 280 12.40 -11.27 29.72
N VAL A 281 12.26 -12.43 30.37
CA VAL A 281 12.49 -12.59 31.82
C VAL A 281 13.69 -13.48 32.11
N GLU A 282 13.86 -14.56 31.34
CA GLU A 282 14.91 -15.55 31.57
C GLU A 282 15.29 -16.22 30.25
N LYS A 283 16.59 -16.47 30.07
CA LYS A 283 17.15 -17.20 28.92
C LYS A 283 17.88 -18.44 29.42
N ASP A 284 17.57 -19.59 28.85
CA ASP A 284 18.31 -20.85 29.07
C ASP A 284 18.51 -21.57 27.74
N ASN A 285 19.77 -21.61 27.24
CA ASN A 285 20.14 -22.16 25.94
C ASN A 285 19.26 -21.64 24.78
N ASN A 286 18.39 -22.50 24.24
CA ASN A 286 17.46 -22.19 23.16
C ASN A 286 16.04 -21.82 23.64
N LEU A 287 15.83 -21.67 24.95
CA LEU A 287 14.54 -21.32 25.54
C LEU A 287 14.56 -19.90 26.09
N LEU A 288 13.57 -19.10 25.70
CA LEU A 288 13.35 -17.74 26.20
C LEU A 288 12.01 -17.68 26.92
N LYS A 289 12.04 -17.44 28.24
CA LYS A 289 10.83 -17.15 29.00
C LYS A 289 10.48 -15.69 28.83
N VAL A 290 9.26 -15.42 28.35
CA VAL A 290 8.82 -14.07 27.99
C VAL A 290 7.53 -13.74 28.75
N ALA A 291 7.56 -12.68 29.54
CA ALA A 291 6.38 -12.14 30.19
C ALA A 291 5.54 -11.37 29.17
N MET A 292 4.27 -11.75 29.00
CA MET A 292 3.37 -11.20 27.99
C MET A 292 2.04 -10.78 28.63
N SER A 293 1.49 -9.66 28.17
CA SER A 293 0.13 -9.23 28.53
C SER A 293 -0.95 -10.12 27.90
N ASP A 294 -0.61 -10.85 26.84
CA ASP A 294 -1.47 -11.85 26.20
C ASP A 294 -0.68 -13.07 25.70
N PRO A 295 -0.44 -14.05 26.59
CA PRO A 295 0.27 -15.29 26.26
C PRO A 295 -0.41 -16.15 25.19
N MET A 296 -1.70 -15.93 24.90
CA MET A 296 -2.45 -16.70 23.90
C MET A 296 -2.35 -16.08 22.51
N ASN A 297 -1.67 -14.94 22.36
CA ASN A 297 -1.42 -14.34 21.07
C ASN A 297 -0.30 -15.11 20.34
N ILE A 298 -0.70 -16.18 19.66
CA ILE A 298 0.20 -17.07 18.91
C ILE A 298 1.08 -16.30 17.92
N PHE A 299 0.54 -15.24 17.28
CA PHE A 299 1.33 -14.40 16.38
C PHE A 299 2.47 -13.67 17.09
N SER A 300 2.26 -13.20 18.31
CA SER A 300 3.32 -12.53 19.09
C SER A 300 4.40 -13.52 19.53
N VAL A 301 4.01 -14.77 19.82
CA VAL A 301 4.93 -15.85 20.17
C VAL A 301 5.74 -16.29 18.94
N ASP A 302 5.10 -16.45 17.79
CA ASP A 302 5.75 -16.83 16.53
C ASP A 302 6.66 -15.72 15.99
N ASP A 303 6.23 -14.45 16.06
CA ASP A 303 7.06 -13.30 15.69
C ASP A 303 8.31 -13.24 16.57
N LEU A 304 8.18 -13.49 17.88
CA LEU A 304 9.35 -13.57 18.77
C LEU A 304 10.23 -14.76 18.43
N ARG A 305 9.67 -15.96 18.24
CA ARG A 305 10.44 -17.16 17.88
C ARG A 305 11.25 -16.93 16.61
N LEU A 306 10.67 -16.25 15.61
CA LEU A 306 11.32 -15.91 14.35
C LEU A 306 12.44 -14.87 14.53
N VAL A 307 12.21 -13.85 15.37
CA VAL A 307 13.16 -12.76 15.58
C VAL A 307 14.32 -13.18 16.48
N THR A 308 14.05 -13.94 17.53
CA THR A 308 15.05 -14.37 18.51
C THR A 308 15.70 -15.70 18.15
N GLY A 309 15.13 -16.48 17.23
CA GLY A 309 15.59 -17.83 16.91
C GLY A 309 15.44 -18.82 18.08
N MET A 310 14.76 -18.45 19.17
CA MET A 310 14.61 -19.23 20.39
C MET A 310 13.19 -19.77 20.54
N GLU A 311 13.07 -20.93 21.18
CA GLU A 311 11.78 -21.43 21.66
C GLU A 311 11.22 -20.54 22.76
N ILE A 312 10.02 -20.01 22.54
CA ILE A 312 9.39 -19.05 23.44
C ILE A 312 8.51 -19.79 24.45
N ILE A 313 8.82 -19.63 25.74
CA ILE A 313 7.94 -20.03 26.84
C ILE A 313 7.17 -18.79 27.30
N PRO A 314 5.88 -18.64 26.94
CA PRO A 314 5.12 -17.48 27.36
C PRO A 314 4.78 -17.58 28.85
N LEU A 315 4.89 -16.45 29.56
CA LEU A 315 4.47 -16.26 30.95
C LEU A 315 3.42 -15.14 30.99
N LEU A 316 2.37 -15.31 31.77
CA LEU A 316 1.35 -14.28 31.95
C LEU A 316 1.86 -13.20 32.90
N ALA A 317 1.76 -11.93 32.50
CA ALA A 317 2.12 -10.80 33.36
C ALA A 317 1.17 -9.61 33.19
N ASP A 318 1.21 -8.68 34.15
CA ASP A 318 0.45 -7.43 34.10
C ASP A 318 1.06 -6.45 33.08
N GLU A 319 0.20 -5.93 32.19
CA GLU A 319 0.58 -4.96 31.18
C GLU A 319 1.23 -3.72 31.79
N GLU A 320 0.72 -3.23 32.92
CA GLU A 320 1.26 -2.05 33.61
C GLU A 320 2.70 -2.30 34.10
N GLN A 321 2.97 -3.52 34.57
CA GLN A 321 4.30 -3.91 35.04
C GLN A 321 5.27 -4.06 33.86
N ILE A 322 4.84 -4.67 32.75
CA ILE A 322 5.63 -4.78 31.51
C ILE A 322 6.04 -3.39 31.01
N VAL A 323 5.07 -2.47 30.88
CA VAL A 323 5.34 -1.10 30.41
C VAL A 323 6.31 -0.36 31.34
N THR A 324 6.19 -0.57 32.65
CA THR A 324 7.09 0.03 33.65
C THR A 324 8.54 -0.44 33.45
N ILE A 325 8.77 -1.73 33.24
CA ILE A 325 10.11 -2.28 32.98
C ILE A 325 10.67 -1.75 31.66
N LEU A 326 9.87 -1.76 30.58
CA LEU A 326 10.30 -1.26 29.27
C LEU A 326 10.71 0.22 29.34
N ASN A 327 9.91 1.07 29.99
CA ASN A 327 10.25 2.48 30.17
C ASN A 327 11.51 2.65 31.03
N GLY A 328 11.62 1.91 32.14
CA GLY A 328 12.78 1.97 33.03
C GLY A 328 14.09 1.52 32.37
N TYR A 329 14.03 0.58 31.43
CA TYR A 329 15.19 0.07 30.70
C TYR A 329 15.59 0.97 29.52
N TYR A 330 14.69 1.19 28.55
CA TYR A 330 15.04 1.92 27.33
C TYR A 330 15.30 3.42 27.57
N GLU A 331 14.69 4.04 28.58
CA GLU A 331 15.06 5.42 28.96
C GLU A 331 16.47 5.53 29.58
N LYS A 332 16.95 4.47 30.25
CA LYS A 332 18.32 4.44 30.78
C LYS A 332 19.33 4.26 29.65
N VAL A 333 19.03 3.40 28.67
CA VAL A 333 19.86 3.20 27.47
C VAL A 333 19.97 4.48 26.64
N ALA A 334 18.87 5.23 26.49
CA ALA A 334 18.86 6.54 25.82
C ALA A 334 19.67 7.62 26.56
N LYS A 335 19.83 7.51 27.89
CA LYS A 335 20.61 8.44 28.73
C LYS A 335 22.09 8.03 28.88
N SER A 336 22.44 6.78 28.58
CA SER A 336 23.81 6.25 28.68
C SER A 336 24.64 6.38 27.41
N VAL A 337 24.09 6.93 26.31
CA VAL A 337 24.91 7.34 25.17
C VAL A 337 25.64 8.64 25.56
N PRO A 338 26.98 8.64 25.71
CA PRO A 338 27.70 9.88 25.88
C PRO A 338 27.59 10.68 24.58
N ALA A 339 27.31 11.97 24.70
CA ALA A 339 27.62 12.93 23.65
C ALA A 339 29.12 12.83 23.35
N THR A 340 29.48 12.04 22.34
CA THR A 340 30.86 11.93 21.87
C THR A 340 31.24 13.25 21.22
N GLN A 341 32.13 13.94 21.92
CA GLN A 341 32.79 15.16 21.52
C GLN A 341 33.37 15.04 20.10
N ASP A 342 33.15 16.13 19.36
CA ASP A 342 33.91 16.64 18.24
C ASP A 342 35.29 15.98 18.04
N LYS A 343 35.34 14.92 17.23
CA LYS A 343 36.52 14.68 16.40
C LYS A 343 36.30 15.44 15.10
N LYS A 344 37.00 16.57 14.97
CA LYS A 344 37.33 17.16 13.67
C LYS A 344 37.94 16.05 12.80
N THR A 345 37.14 15.48 11.93
CA THR A 345 37.64 14.76 10.76
C THR A 345 37.50 15.70 9.58
N ASP A 346 38.64 16.03 9.01
CA ASP A 346 38.79 16.80 7.79
C ASP A 346 37.78 16.35 6.73
N VAL A 347 37.17 17.35 6.09
CA VAL A 347 36.31 17.18 4.91
C VAL A 347 37.08 16.35 3.88
N LYS A 348 36.77 15.06 3.77
CA LYS A 348 37.26 14.21 2.69
C LYS A 348 36.25 14.24 1.56
N GLU A 349 36.76 14.51 0.37
CA GLU A 349 36.01 14.58 -0.88
C GLU A 349 35.18 13.31 -1.14
N PRO A 350 34.03 13.43 -1.85
CA PRO A 350 33.06 12.35 -2.08
C PRO A 350 33.58 11.15 -2.89
N GLN A 351 34.84 11.16 -3.34
CA GLN A 351 35.44 10.05 -4.09
C GLN A 351 36.02 8.93 -3.20
N LYS A 352 36.24 9.15 -1.90
CA LYS A 352 36.76 8.10 -1.00
C LYS A 352 35.68 7.16 -0.46
N VAL A 353 34.47 7.66 -0.25
CA VAL A 353 33.35 6.87 0.29
C VAL A 353 32.95 5.70 -0.65
N ALA A 354 33.00 5.91 -1.97
CA ALA A 354 32.65 4.88 -2.95
C ALA A 354 33.61 3.67 -2.94
N LEU A 355 34.90 3.90 -2.67
CA LEU A 355 35.91 2.84 -2.64
C LEU A 355 35.78 1.96 -1.38
N ASP A 356 35.45 2.57 -0.23
CA ASP A 356 35.27 1.84 1.03
C ASP A 356 34.00 0.95 0.99
N LEU A 357 32.92 1.43 0.36
CA LEU A 357 31.68 0.67 0.18
C LEU A 357 31.83 -0.52 -0.79
N GLU A 358 32.68 -0.44 -1.81
CA GLU A 358 32.92 -1.56 -2.74
C GLU A 358 33.69 -2.71 -2.08
N GLU A 359 34.64 -2.39 -1.19
CA GLU A 359 35.34 -3.40 -0.39
C GLU A 359 34.43 -4.04 0.67
N GLU A 360 33.55 -3.26 1.31
CA GLU A 360 32.54 -3.80 2.24
C GLU A 360 31.54 -4.71 1.54
N ILE A 361 31.06 -4.36 0.34
CA ILE A 361 30.18 -5.23 -0.46
C ILE A 361 30.85 -6.57 -0.73
N LYS A 362 32.14 -6.59 -1.09
CA LYS A 362 32.86 -7.85 -1.34
C LYS A 362 32.92 -8.73 -0.09
N LYS A 363 33.25 -8.14 1.07
CA LYS A 363 33.31 -8.88 2.33
C LYS A 363 31.96 -9.44 2.75
N VAL A 364 30.90 -8.63 2.68
CA VAL A 364 29.53 -9.09 2.98
C VAL A 364 29.08 -10.16 1.99
N ASN A 365 29.43 -10.04 0.71
CA ASN A 365 29.12 -11.07 -0.28
C ASN A 365 29.86 -12.38 -0.02
N GLU A 366 31.12 -12.32 0.42
CA GLU A 366 31.90 -13.50 0.82
C GLU A 366 31.28 -14.16 2.06
N GLU A 367 30.88 -13.39 3.07
CA GLU A 367 30.22 -13.90 4.28
C GLU A 367 28.84 -14.50 3.98
N ILE A 368 28.03 -13.86 3.12
CA ILE A 368 26.75 -14.41 2.66
C ILE A 368 26.95 -15.70 1.86
N ASN A 369 27.98 -15.77 1.00
CA ASN A 369 28.26 -16.97 0.22
C ASN A 369 28.76 -18.12 1.09
N VAL A 370 29.44 -17.85 2.20
CA VAL A 370 29.86 -18.86 3.18
C VAL A 370 28.63 -19.39 3.92
N GLU A 371 27.77 -18.51 4.46
CA GLU A 371 26.51 -18.92 5.11
C GLU A 371 25.60 -19.75 4.18
N ILE A 372 25.50 -19.37 2.89
CA ILE A 372 24.68 -20.09 1.91
C ILE A 372 25.26 -21.46 1.49
N ASN A 373 26.58 -21.64 1.59
CA ASN A 373 27.26 -22.88 1.20
C ASN A 373 27.45 -23.86 2.36
N GLU A 374 27.47 -23.38 3.61
CA GLU A 374 27.57 -24.23 4.80
C GLU A 374 26.25 -24.97 5.13
N GLU A 375 25.12 -24.57 4.56
CA GLU A 375 23.82 -25.28 4.70
C GLU A 375 23.73 -26.65 4.00
N HIS A 376 24.82 -27.20 3.44
CA HIS A 376 24.79 -28.49 2.75
C HIS A 376 25.26 -29.73 3.54
N GLU A 377 25.78 -29.60 4.77
CA GLU A 377 25.99 -30.74 5.67
C GLU A 377 25.77 -30.34 7.14
N GLN A 378 24.66 -30.81 7.73
CA GLN A 378 24.16 -30.69 9.12
C GLN A 378 23.08 -29.63 9.39
N GLU A 379 21.87 -30.12 9.72
CA GLU A 379 20.81 -29.38 10.41
C GLU A 379 21.23 -29.14 11.87
N ASP A 380 20.84 -27.97 12.40
CA ASP A 380 21.05 -27.43 13.74
C ASP A 380 22.48 -26.98 14.10
N ASP A 381 22.86 -25.76 13.69
CA ASP A 381 23.69 -24.89 14.51
C ASP A 381 23.16 -23.44 14.49
N ILE A 382 22.89 -22.93 15.69
CA ILE A 382 22.26 -21.64 15.98
C ILE A 382 23.34 -20.54 15.97
N ILE A 383 23.11 -19.49 15.18
CA ILE A 383 23.90 -18.25 15.17
C ILE A 383 23.89 -17.62 16.58
N GLU A 384 25.06 -17.33 17.15
CA GLU A 384 25.20 -16.62 18.43
C GLU A 384 24.62 -15.19 18.35
N ILE A 385 23.58 -14.91 19.15
CA ILE A 385 22.87 -13.61 19.19
C ILE A 385 23.58 -12.65 20.15
N SER A 386 24.82 -12.31 19.83
CA SER A 386 25.45 -11.09 20.38
C SER A 386 25.61 -9.98 19.32
N ASP A 387 25.09 -10.20 18.10
CA ASP A 387 25.44 -9.41 16.93
C ASP A 387 24.28 -9.20 15.93
N VAL A 388 23.07 -8.88 16.41
CA VAL A 388 21.89 -8.63 15.53
C VAL A 388 22.11 -7.46 14.55
N ASP A 389 22.95 -6.47 14.92
CA ASP A 389 23.38 -5.40 14.02
C ASP A 389 24.46 -5.84 13.00
N ASN A 390 25.09 -7.00 13.22
CA ASN A 390 26.15 -7.57 12.39
C ASN A 390 25.69 -8.73 11.49
N ALA A 391 24.42 -9.17 11.57
CA ALA A 391 23.87 -10.16 10.65
C ALA A 391 24.08 -9.72 9.18
N PRO A 392 24.62 -10.57 8.29
CA PRO A 392 25.01 -10.16 6.93
C PRO A 392 23.88 -9.54 6.12
N ILE A 393 22.64 -10.00 6.32
CA ILE A 393 21.45 -9.43 5.66
C ILE A 393 21.13 -8.02 6.17
N VAL A 394 21.33 -7.73 7.45
CA VAL A 394 21.11 -6.40 8.02
C VAL A 394 22.12 -5.40 7.43
N ARG A 395 23.40 -5.78 7.40
CA ARG A 395 24.46 -4.98 6.77
C ARG A 395 24.20 -4.79 5.27
N MET A 396 23.78 -5.84 4.57
CA MET A 396 23.44 -5.77 3.15
C MET A 396 22.31 -4.77 2.88
N VAL A 397 21.22 -4.81 3.64
CA VAL A 397 20.10 -3.86 3.50
C VAL A 397 20.56 -2.42 3.79
N ASN A 398 21.39 -2.22 4.83
CA ASN A 398 21.95 -0.90 5.14
C ASN A 398 22.87 -0.38 4.01
N ILE A 399 23.69 -1.24 3.42
CA ILE A 399 24.53 -0.91 2.26
C ILE A 399 23.66 -0.51 1.06
N VAL A 400 22.57 -1.25 0.79
CA VAL A 400 21.62 -0.92 -0.28
C VAL A 400 21.06 0.49 -0.07
N PHE A 401 20.62 0.83 1.15
CA PHE A 401 20.10 2.17 1.46
C PHE A 401 21.16 3.26 1.33
N ASN A 402 22.34 3.07 1.94
CA ASN A 402 23.43 4.04 1.88
C ASN A 402 23.89 4.29 0.44
N LYS A 403 24.02 3.22 -0.36
CA LYS A 403 24.40 3.33 -1.77
C LYS A 403 23.33 4.00 -2.61
N ALA A 404 22.05 3.77 -2.32
CA ALA A 404 20.94 4.43 -3.00
C ALA A 404 20.94 5.94 -2.75
N VAL A 405 21.11 6.35 -1.48
CA VAL A 405 21.20 7.76 -1.09
C VAL A 405 22.45 8.43 -1.69
N ALA A 406 23.62 7.80 -1.57
CA ALA A 406 24.87 8.31 -2.14
C ALA A 406 24.82 8.44 -3.68
N SER A 407 24.04 7.58 -4.34
CA SER A 407 23.81 7.63 -5.78
C SER A 407 22.69 8.58 -6.19
N HIS A 408 22.03 9.26 -5.25
CA HIS A 408 20.83 10.09 -5.46
C HIS A 408 19.71 9.35 -6.22
N ALA A 409 19.44 8.10 -5.83
CA ALA A 409 18.36 7.31 -6.40
C ALA A 409 16.98 7.82 -5.94
N SER A 410 15.99 7.84 -6.84
CA SER A 410 14.59 8.11 -6.47
C SER A 410 13.87 6.87 -5.96
N ASP A 411 14.22 5.71 -6.51
CA ASP A 411 13.57 4.43 -6.18
C ASP A 411 14.62 3.31 -6.12
N ILE A 412 14.46 2.42 -5.14
CA ILE A 412 15.17 1.14 -5.05
C ILE A 412 14.21 0.05 -5.51
N HIS A 413 14.63 -0.78 -6.46
CA HIS A 413 13.89 -1.93 -6.95
C HIS A 413 14.64 -3.19 -6.55
N ILE A 414 13.98 -4.11 -5.84
CA ILE A 414 14.49 -5.44 -5.52
C ILE A 414 13.53 -6.43 -6.17
N GLU A 415 14.01 -7.11 -7.21
CA GLU A 415 13.17 -7.86 -8.13
C GLU A 415 13.64 -9.31 -8.22
N PRO A 416 12.75 -10.26 -7.89
CA PRO A 416 13.07 -11.68 -8.05
C PRO A 416 12.87 -12.11 -9.51
N TYR A 417 13.83 -12.89 -9.99
CA TYR A 417 13.78 -13.61 -11.26
C TYR A 417 13.79 -15.12 -11.00
N GLU A 418 13.85 -15.91 -12.07
CA GLU A 418 13.84 -17.37 -11.98
C GLU A 418 15.04 -17.89 -11.18
N ASP A 419 16.24 -17.37 -11.47
CA ASP A 419 17.54 -17.82 -10.96
C ASP A 419 18.19 -16.87 -9.94
N CYS A 420 17.74 -15.61 -9.86
CA CYS A 420 18.45 -14.57 -9.12
C CYS A 420 17.53 -13.49 -8.52
N VAL A 421 18.09 -12.66 -7.65
CA VAL A 421 17.52 -11.38 -7.24
C VAL A 421 18.32 -10.25 -7.86
N MET A 422 17.64 -9.33 -8.53
CA MET A 422 18.26 -8.14 -9.10
C MET A 422 17.91 -6.90 -8.27
N ILE A 423 18.91 -6.12 -7.88
CA ILE A 423 18.73 -4.83 -7.22
C ILE A 423 19.08 -3.72 -8.18
N ARG A 424 18.09 -2.90 -8.53
CA ARG A 424 18.22 -1.77 -9.44
C ARG A 424 17.86 -0.47 -8.76
N PHE A 425 18.58 0.60 -9.06
CA PHE A 425 18.21 1.94 -8.61
C PHE A 425 17.67 2.75 -9.77
N ARG A 426 16.63 3.53 -9.52
CA ARG A 426 16.23 4.59 -10.45
C ARG A 426 17.04 5.84 -10.15
N VAL A 427 18.03 6.13 -10.99
CA VAL A 427 18.86 7.34 -10.88
C VAL A 427 18.59 8.21 -12.10
N ASP A 428 18.23 9.47 -11.87
CA ASP A 428 17.90 10.42 -12.94
C ASP A 428 16.85 9.90 -13.95
N GLY A 429 15.89 9.12 -13.47
CA GLY A 429 14.80 8.53 -14.24
C GLY A 429 15.11 7.20 -14.93
N GLN A 430 16.38 6.77 -14.96
CA GLN A 430 16.78 5.48 -15.56
C GLN A 430 17.01 4.42 -14.50
N LEU A 431 16.58 3.19 -14.81
CA LEU A 431 16.89 2.02 -13.99
C LEU A 431 18.32 1.56 -14.31
N LEU A 432 19.16 1.54 -13.27
CA LEU A 432 20.53 1.05 -13.33
C LEU A 432 20.61 -0.22 -12.50
N GLU A 433 21.17 -1.28 -13.06
CA GLU A 433 21.52 -2.49 -12.31
C GLU A 433 22.72 -2.19 -11.41
N ILE A 434 22.56 -2.43 -10.11
CA ILE A 434 23.58 -2.12 -9.11
C ILE A 434 24.19 -3.40 -8.55
N MET A 435 23.34 -4.38 -8.24
CA MET A 435 23.76 -5.66 -7.66
C MET A 435 22.88 -6.80 -8.16
N LYS A 436 23.46 -7.99 -8.25
CA LYS A 436 22.78 -9.25 -8.57
C LYS A 436 23.18 -10.28 -7.52
N TYR A 437 22.21 -10.98 -6.96
CA TYR A 437 22.37 -11.95 -5.88
C TYR A 437 21.70 -13.28 -6.22
N ASP A 438 22.11 -14.34 -5.54
CA ASP A 438 21.43 -15.63 -5.60
C ASP A 438 20.00 -15.51 -5.06
N LYS A 439 19.08 -16.27 -5.66
CA LYS A 439 17.66 -16.30 -5.26
C LYS A 439 17.46 -16.70 -3.80
N LYS A 440 18.36 -17.49 -3.22
CA LYS A 440 18.32 -17.91 -1.80
C LYS A 440 18.31 -16.73 -0.82
N VAL A 441 18.84 -15.56 -1.22
CA VAL A 441 18.90 -14.35 -0.38
C VAL A 441 17.54 -13.65 -0.28
N LEU A 442 16.61 -13.92 -1.22
CA LEU A 442 15.33 -13.22 -1.33
C LEU A 442 14.48 -13.27 -0.05
N PRO A 443 14.23 -14.44 0.58
CA PRO A 443 13.35 -14.52 1.75
C PRO A 443 13.85 -13.64 2.91
N SER A 444 15.15 -13.63 3.16
CA SER A 444 15.78 -12.86 4.24
C SER A 444 15.75 -11.36 3.95
N LEU A 445 15.98 -10.94 2.70
CA LEU A 445 15.83 -9.53 2.29
C LEU A 445 14.40 -9.03 2.46
N VAL A 446 13.43 -9.82 2.00
CA VAL A 446 12.02 -9.47 2.10
C VAL A 446 11.58 -9.37 3.55
N ALA A 447 11.95 -10.35 4.38
CA ALA A 447 11.67 -10.33 5.81
C ALA A 447 12.26 -9.09 6.49
N ARG A 448 13.54 -8.79 6.25
CA ARG A 448 14.20 -7.60 6.83
C ARG A 448 13.50 -6.31 6.44
N ILE A 449 13.12 -6.15 5.16
CA ILE A 449 12.43 -4.96 4.68
C ILE A 449 11.01 -4.86 5.25
N LYS A 450 10.28 -5.97 5.37
CA LYS A 450 8.95 -6.00 6.00
C LYS A 450 9.01 -5.59 7.47
N ILE A 451 10.00 -6.08 8.22
CA ILE A 451 10.21 -5.73 9.63
C ILE A 451 10.40 -4.21 9.79
N ILE A 452 11.36 -3.62 9.09
CA ILE A 452 11.66 -2.18 9.22
C ILE A 452 10.53 -1.29 8.70
N SER A 453 9.64 -1.83 7.86
CA SER A 453 8.47 -1.12 7.31
C SER A 453 7.18 -1.36 8.10
N GLY A 454 7.22 -2.19 9.15
CA GLY A 454 6.07 -2.56 9.96
C GLY A 454 5.04 -3.50 9.30
N LEU A 455 5.44 -4.21 8.23
CA LEU A 455 4.59 -5.08 7.40
C LEU A 455 4.51 -6.52 7.95
N ASN A 456 3.50 -7.28 7.51
CA ASN A 456 3.30 -8.66 7.92
C ASN A 456 4.21 -9.61 7.10
N ILE A 457 5.14 -10.28 7.79
CA ILE A 457 6.13 -11.20 7.20
C ILE A 457 5.46 -12.49 6.69
N ALA A 458 4.50 -13.01 7.44
CA ALA A 458 3.81 -14.26 7.13
C ALA A 458 2.90 -14.14 5.90
N GLU A 459 2.31 -12.97 5.68
CA GLU A 459 1.48 -12.73 4.50
C GLU A 459 2.37 -12.39 3.29
N LYS A 460 2.25 -13.20 2.23
CA LYS A 460 3.07 -13.10 1.00
C LYS A 460 2.23 -13.10 -0.28
N ARG A 461 0.91 -13.19 -0.17
CA ARG A 461 -0.01 -13.41 -1.31
C ARG A 461 -0.75 -12.14 -1.74
N VAL A 462 -0.70 -11.09 -0.92
CA VAL A 462 -1.34 -9.80 -1.21
C VAL A 462 -0.31 -8.67 -1.19
N PRO A 463 -0.50 -7.60 -1.98
CA PRO A 463 0.33 -6.42 -1.90
C PRO A 463 0.30 -5.79 -0.50
N GLN A 464 1.43 -5.21 -0.07
CA GLN A 464 1.56 -4.54 1.22
C GLN A 464 2.34 -3.23 1.05
N ASP A 465 1.86 -2.16 1.69
CA ASP A 465 2.50 -0.84 1.64
C ASP A 465 2.86 -0.37 3.06
N GLY A 466 4.08 0.14 3.21
CA GLY A 466 4.65 0.57 4.49
C GLY A 466 5.48 1.84 4.35
N ARG A 467 6.04 2.29 5.48
CA ARG A 467 6.97 3.43 5.51
C ARG A 467 8.18 3.10 6.36
N ILE A 468 9.33 3.63 5.96
CA ILE A 468 10.58 3.57 6.73
C ILE A 468 11.02 5.01 7.00
N SER A 469 11.32 5.32 8.25
CA SER A 469 12.00 6.56 8.63
C SER A 469 13.39 6.21 9.15
N MET A 470 14.43 6.70 8.45
CA MET A 470 15.82 6.42 8.82
C MET A 470 16.70 7.65 8.67
N LYS A 471 17.78 7.71 9.45
CA LYS A 471 18.81 8.76 9.35
C LYS A 471 20.03 8.19 8.65
N ILE A 472 20.45 8.84 7.57
CA ILE A 472 21.67 8.52 6.81
C ILE A 472 22.48 9.81 6.69
N ASP A 473 23.76 9.79 7.06
CA ASP A 473 24.66 10.95 7.02
C ASP A 473 24.06 12.23 7.66
N ASN A 474 23.47 12.07 8.83
CA ASN A 474 22.82 13.14 9.60
C ASN A 474 21.56 13.76 8.96
N SER A 475 21.11 13.23 7.81
CA SER A 475 19.89 13.65 7.12
C SER A 475 18.78 12.63 7.36
N ALA A 476 17.56 13.10 7.62
CA ALA A 476 16.40 12.25 7.87
C ALA A 476 15.64 11.97 6.57
N TYR A 477 15.58 10.70 6.17
CA TYR A 477 14.86 10.23 5.00
C TYR A 477 13.55 9.54 5.41
N ASP A 478 12.48 9.84 4.67
CA ASP A 478 11.23 9.09 4.73
C ASP A 478 11.10 8.29 3.44
N MET A 479 10.81 7.00 3.55
CA MET A 479 10.75 6.11 2.41
C MET A 479 9.42 5.39 2.40
N ARG A 480 8.80 5.30 1.21
CA ARG A 480 7.56 4.55 1.02
C ARG A 480 7.92 3.19 0.43
N VAL A 481 7.49 2.12 1.08
CA VAL A 481 7.80 0.75 0.69
C VAL A 481 6.54 0.11 0.14
N SER A 482 6.65 -0.55 -1.00
CA SER A 482 5.59 -1.36 -1.58
C SER A 482 6.15 -2.75 -1.87
N VAL A 483 5.48 -3.78 -1.37
CA VAL A 483 5.79 -5.19 -1.56
C VAL A 483 4.67 -5.81 -2.37
N LEU A 484 5.02 -6.42 -3.51
CA LEU A 484 4.08 -6.98 -4.46
C LEU A 484 4.43 -8.46 -4.74
N PRO A 485 3.50 -9.42 -4.55
CA PRO A 485 3.71 -10.80 -4.96
C PRO A 485 3.89 -10.90 -6.49
N THR A 486 4.89 -11.67 -6.93
CA THR A 486 5.14 -11.99 -8.33
C THR A 486 5.39 -13.49 -8.49
N MET A 487 5.50 -13.98 -9.73
CA MET A 487 5.72 -15.40 -10.04
C MET A 487 6.92 -16.02 -9.32
N PHE A 488 8.00 -15.25 -9.09
CA PHE A 488 9.25 -15.76 -8.54
C PHE A 488 9.51 -15.33 -7.09
N GLY A 489 8.53 -14.73 -6.43
CA GLY A 489 8.62 -14.22 -5.07
C GLY A 489 8.13 -12.77 -4.95
N GLU A 490 8.39 -12.13 -3.82
CA GLU A 490 7.92 -10.78 -3.56
C GLU A 490 8.87 -9.74 -4.17
N LYS A 491 8.35 -8.88 -5.04
CA LYS A 491 9.03 -7.70 -5.56
C LYS A 491 8.88 -6.56 -4.57
N ILE A 492 9.97 -5.85 -4.31
CA ILE A 492 9.96 -4.68 -3.43
C ILE A 492 10.34 -3.44 -4.23
N VAL A 493 9.57 -2.37 -4.03
CA VAL A 493 9.91 -1.03 -4.50
C VAL A 493 9.93 -0.09 -3.31
N ILE A 494 11.04 0.61 -3.11
CA ILE A 494 11.20 1.61 -2.06
C ILE A 494 11.41 2.95 -2.72
N ARG A 495 10.47 3.88 -2.55
CA ARG A 495 10.60 5.26 -3.00
C ARG A 495 11.23 6.10 -1.90
N ILE A 496 12.36 6.73 -2.21
CA ILE A 496 13.08 7.60 -1.29
C ILE A 496 12.50 9.01 -1.43
N ALA A 497 11.82 9.50 -0.39
CA ALA A 497 11.40 10.89 -0.33
C ALA A 497 12.51 11.72 0.31
N ASP A 498 13.19 12.49 -0.53
CA ASP A 498 14.07 13.55 -0.04
C ASP A 498 13.20 14.74 0.39
N LYS A 499 13.12 14.96 1.71
CA LYS A 499 12.36 16.10 2.28
C LYS A 499 12.93 17.45 1.82
N GLU A 500 14.21 17.51 1.44
CA GLU A 500 14.88 18.72 0.96
C GLU A 500 14.71 18.95 -0.54
N GLY A 501 14.30 17.93 -1.31
CA GLY A 501 14.19 17.98 -2.78
C GLY A 501 13.20 19.05 -3.32
N PHE A 502 12.33 19.59 -2.47
CA PHE A 502 11.41 20.69 -2.81
C PHE A 502 11.95 22.08 -2.46
N ASN A 503 13.20 22.19 -1.98
CA ASN A 503 13.85 23.48 -1.68
C ASN A 503 14.62 24.08 -2.85
N VAL A 504 14.05 23.95 -4.05
CA VAL A 504 14.63 24.47 -5.29
C VAL A 504 14.31 25.96 -5.42
N THR A 505 15.34 26.78 -5.63
CA THR A 505 15.14 28.21 -5.88
C THR A 505 14.72 28.44 -7.32
N LYS A 506 14.10 29.60 -7.58
CA LYS A 506 13.69 30.00 -8.93
C LYS A 506 14.83 29.97 -9.95
N LYS A 507 16.07 30.25 -9.52
CA LYS A 507 17.26 30.23 -10.38
C LYS A 507 17.70 28.81 -10.75
N ASP A 508 17.41 27.84 -9.88
CA ASP A 508 17.82 26.44 -10.06
C ASP A 508 16.82 25.65 -10.92
N LEU A 509 15.64 26.23 -11.21
CA LEU A 509 14.62 25.61 -12.07
C LEU A 509 15.05 25.45 -13.53
N GLY A 510 16.08 26.18 -13.98
CA GLY A 510 16.59 26.08 -15.35
C GLY A 510 15.83 26.92 -16.38
N PHE A 511 15.13 27.97 -15.94
CA PHE A 511 14.58 28.97 -16.87
C PHE A 511 15.71 29.75 -17.55
N PHE A 512 15.51 30.05 -18.83
CA PHE A 512 16.23 31.14 -19.47
C PHE A 512 15.57 32.47 -19.13
N ASP A 513 16.29 33.59 -19.27
CA ASP A 513 15.79 34.93 -18.91
C ASP A 513 14.44 35.26 -19.55
N ASP A 514 14.27 34.92 -20.83
CA ASP A 514 13.03 35.16 -21.58
C ASP A 514 11.85 34.29 -21.13
N ASP A 515 12.13 33.10 -20.59
CA ASP A 515 11.09 32.22 -20.03
C ASP A 515 10.76 32.59 -18.59
N LEU A 516 11.76 33.08 -17.84
CA LEU A 516 11.58 33.61 -16.50
C LEU A 516 10.66 34.85 -16.50
N GLU A 517 10.84 35.76 -17.45
CA GLU A 517 9.95 36.92 -17.62
C GLU A 517 8.49 36.50 -17.86
N LYS A 518 8.26 35.45 -18.67
CA LYS A 518 6.90 34.92 -18.92
C LYS A 518 6.33 34.26 -17.67
N PHE A 519 7.13 33.47 -16.96
CA PHE A 519 6.74 32.83 -15.72
C PHE A 519 6.29 33.88 -14.68
N ASP A 520 7.07 34.95 -14.51
CA ASP A 520 6.81 36.03 -13.56
C ASP A 520 5.56 36.80 -13.94
N SER A 521 5.40 37.09 -15.23
CA SER A 521 4.21 37.72 -15.77
C SER A 521 2.96 36.88 -15.48
N ILE A 522 3.00 35.57 -15.71
CA ILE A 522 1.88 34.66 -15.42
C ILE A 522 1.52 34.67 -13.93
N LEU A 523 2.51 34.53 -13.04
CA LEU A 523 2.27 34.50 -11.59
C LEU A 523 1.85 35.86 -11.00
N SER A 524 2.10 36.96 -11.70
CA SER A 524 1.68 38.30 -11.27
C SER A 524 0.19 38.59 -11.47
N HIS A 525 -0.54 37.71 -12.16
CA HIS A 525 -1.98 37.89 -12.39
C HIS A 525 -2.74 37.81 -11.05
N PRO A 526 -3.72 38.71 -10.81
CA PRO A 526 -4.50 38.70 -9.57
C PRO A 526 -5.43 37.48 -9.48
N HIS A 527 -5.91 36.99 -10.63
CA HIS A 527 -6.79 35.84 -10.73
C HIS A 527 -6.61 35.15 -12.08
N GLY A 528 -7.04 33.90 -12.16
CA GLY A 528 -6.89 33.07 -13.36
C GLY A 528 -6.37 31.68 -13.04
N VAL A 529 -6.38 30.79 -14.03
CA VAL A 529 -5.82 29.44 -13.93
C VAL A 529 -4.44 29.39 -14.57
N VAL A 530 -3.45 28.94 -13.81
CA VAL A 530 -2.10 28.60 -14.27
C VAL A 530 -1.94 27.09 -14.23
N LEU A 531 -1.57 26.50 -15.35
CA LEU A 531 -1.44 25.05 -15.49
C LEU A 531 0.01 24.67 -15.76
N VAL A 532 0.58 23.85 -14.88
CA VAL A 532 1.88 23.21 -15.13
C VAL A 532 1.62 21.81 -15.66
N THR A 533 2.11 21.50 -16.85
CA THR A 533 1.78 20.25 -17.55
C THR A 533 3.01 19.43 -17.91
N GLY A 534 2.78 18.13 -18.09
CA GLY A 534 3.83 17.19 -18.45
C GLY A 534 3.56 15.80 -17.88
N PRO A 535 4.30 14.78 -18.35
CA PRO A 535 4.16 13.41 -17.86
C PRO A 535 4.59 13.28 -16.39
N THR A 536 4.39 12.11 -15.80
CA THR A 536 4.88 11.80 -14.46
C THR A 536 6.40 11.95 -14.39
N GLY A 537 6.91 12.54 -13.31
CA GLY A 537 8.35 12.74 -13.13
C GLY A 537 8.96 13.87 -13.96
N SER A 538 8.16 14.73 -14.59
CA SER A 538 8.63 15.92 -15.33
C SER A 538 9.00 17.11 -14.44
N GLY A 539 8.77 17.03 -13.12
CA GLY A 539 9.11 18.09 -12.16
C GLY A 539 8.01 19.13 -11.93
N LYS A 540 6.75 18.85 -12.31
CA LYS A 540 5.61 19.77 -12.13
C LYS A 540 5.43 20.26 -10.69
N SER A 541 5.44 19.33 -9.73
CA SER A 541 5.29 19.65 -8.31
C SER A 541 6.43 20.52 -7.81
N THR A 542 7.67 20.28 -8.25
CA THR A 542 8.82 21.12 -7.91
C THR A 542 8.61 22.57 -8.38
N THR A 543 8.19 22.77 -9.63
CA THR A 543 7.91 24.09 -10.19
C THR A 543 6.75 24.80 -9.45
N LEU A 544 5.66 24.07 -9.15
CA LEU A 544 4.54 24.61 -8.38
C LEU A 544 4.94 25.00 -6.95
N TYR A 545 5.73 24.17 -6.27
CA TYR A 545 6.22 24.46 -4.93
C TYR A 545 7.14 25.69 -4.92
N THR A 546 7.98 25.87 -5.94
CA THR A 546 8.78 27.08 -6.07
C THR A 546 7.90 28.32 -6.33
N ALA A 547 6.86 28.20 -7.16
CA ALA A 547 5.88 29.27 -7.36
C ALA A 547 5.14 29.64 -6.06
N LEU A 548 4.68 28.64 -5.31
CA LEU A 548 4.00 28.83 -4.02
C LEU A 548 4.89 29.56 -3.02
N LYS A 549 6.18 29.19 -2.93
CA LYS A 549 7.15 29.86 -2.04
C LYS A 549 7.35 31.33 -2.41
N GLU A 550 7.34 31.66 -3.70
CA GLU A 550 7.46 33.05 -4.17
C GLU A 550 6.21 33.89 -3.90
N LEU A 551 5.03 33.26 -4.03
CA LEU A 551 3.74 33.90 -3.78
C LEU A 551 3.39 34.00 -2.29
N CYS A 552 3.99 33.16 -1.45
CA CYS A 552 3.77 33.09 -0.01
C CYS A 552 4.28 34.36 0.70
N LYS A 553 3.39 35.35 0.78
CA LYS A 553 3.59 36.61 1.51
C LYS A 553 2.67 36.66 2.74
N PRO A 554 3.04 37.35 3.83
CA PRO A 554 2.25 37.38 5.07
C PRO A 554 0.80 37.88 4.90
N ASN A 555 0.52 38.62 3.83
CA ASN A 555 -0.77 39.23 3.52
C ASN A 555 -1.54 38.47 2.43
N VAL A 556 -1.17 37.22 2.13
CA VAL A 556 -1.79 36.39 1.10
C VAL A 556 -2.17 35.06 1.72
N ASN A 557 -3.45 34.68 1.63
CA ASN A 557 -3.94 33.40 2.08
C ASN A 557 -3.83 32.37 0.95
N ILE A 558 -2.97 31.37 1.15
CA ILE A 558 -2.73 30.30 0.18
C ILE A 558 -3.26 28.98 0.74
N MET A 559 -4.09 28.30 -0.04
CA MET A 559 -4.64 26.99 0.30
C MET A 559 -4.31 25.95 -0.78
N THR A 560 -3.88 24.75 -0.37
CA THR A 560 -3.57 23.67 -1.31
C THR A 560 -4.34 22.40 -0.99
N VAL A 561 -4.74 21.64 -2.01
CA VAL A 561 -5.22 20.26 -1.87
C VAL A 561 -4.33 19.33 -2.69
N GLU A 562 -3.79 18.29 -2.05
CA GLU A 562 -2.73 17.43 -2.62
C GLU A 562 -2.95 15.95 -2.27
N ASP A 563 -2.44 15.04 -3.11
CA ASP A 563 -2.55 13.59 -2.90
C ASP A 563 -1.24 12.84 -3.20
N PRO A 564 -0.33 12.69 -2.21
CA PRO A 564 -0.33 13.33 -0.89
C PRO A 564 0.40 14.68 -0.88
N VAL A 565 0.47 15.32 0.28
CA VAL A 565 1.35 16.49 0.50
C VAL A 565 2.81 16.01 0.48
N GLU A 566 3.61 16.51 -0.47
CA GLU A 566 4.98 16.01 -0.68
C GLU A 566 6.00 16.65 0.27
N SER A 567 5.83 17.94 0.56
CA SER A 567 6.63 18.68 1.53
C SER A 567 5.79 19.78 2.19
N THR A 568 6.15 20.15 3.41
CA THR A 568 5.47 21.21 4.17
C THR A 568 6.07 22.57 3.82
N VAL A 569 5.22 23.52 3.41
CA VAL A 569 5.62 24.91 3.12
C VAL A 569 5.07 25.82 4.21
N ARG A 570 5.96 26.42 4.98
CA ARG A 570 5.57 27.36 6.03
C ARG A 570 4.86 28.57 5.41
N GLY A 571 3.67 28.90 5.95
CA GLY A 571 2.85 30.01 5.47
C GLY A 571 1.78 29.61 4.44
N VAL A 572 1.73 28.33 4.06
CA VAL A 572 0.72 27.78 3.16
C VAL A 572 -0.15 26.78 3.92
N ASN A 573 -1.47 26.85 3.75
CA ASN A 573 -2.42 25.93 4.35
C ASN A 573 -2.63 24.71 3.45
N GLN A 574 -1.91 23.61 3.73
CA GLN A 574 -1.92 22.43 2.87
C GLN A 574 -2.88 21.35 3.40
N VAL A 575 -3.78 20.88 2.54
CA VAL A 575 -4.76 19.83 2.84
C VAL A 575 -4.41 18.59 2.03
N GLN A 576 -4.34 17.44 2.70
CA GLN A 576 -4.18 16.17 2.03
C GLN A 576 -5.54 15.54 1.72
N VAL A 577 -5.69 14.99 0.52
CA VAL A 577 -6.86 14.19 0.12
C VAL A 577 -7.02 13.01 1.08
N ASN A 578 -8.26 12.77 1.51
CA ASN A 578 -8.63 11.63 2.35
C ASN A 578 -9.94 11.03 1.83
N VAL A 579 -9.82 10.10 0.88
CA VAL A 579 -10.96 9.44 0.24
C VAL A 579 -11.82 8.68 1.25
N LYS A 580 -11.22 8.06 2.28
CA LYS A 580 -11.96 7.31 3.32
C LYS A 580 -12.89 8.22 4.15
N ALA A 581 -12.53 9.49 4.32
CA ALA A 581 -13.35 10.48 5.00
C ALA A 581 -14.24 11.29 4.05
N GLY A 582 -14.21 11.01 2.74
CA GLY A 582 -14.93 11.77 1.71
C GLY A 582 -14.28 13.10 1.32
N LEU A 583 -13.05 13.38 1.77
CA LEU A 583 -12.31 14.59 1.43
C LEU A 583 -11.55 14.42 0.10
N THR A 584 -12.27 14.56 -1.02
CA THR A 584 -11.74 14.52 -2.39
C THR A 584 -11.18 15.89 -2.85
N PHE A 585 -10.52 15.93 -4.01
CA PHE A 585 -10.08 17.19 -4.64
C PHE A 585 -11.23 18.19 -4.79
N ALA A 586 -12.34 17.79 -5.41
CA ALA A 586 -13.52 18.63 -5.60
C ALA A 586 -14.14 19.08 -4.26
N ALA A 587 -14.23 18.19 -3.26
CA ALA A 587 -14.79 18.51 -1.94
C ALA A 587 -13.93 19.53 -1.17
N ALA A 588 -12.61 19.37 -1.19
CA ALA A 588 -11.67 20.31 -0.60
C ALA A 588 -11.72 21.67 -1.31
N LEU A 589 -11.69 21.67 -2.65
CA LEU A 589 -11.72 22.88 -3.46
C LEU A 589 -13.00 23.70 -3.25
N ARG A 590 -14.17 23.05 -3.15
CA ARG A 590 -15.43 23.72 -2.76
C ARG A 590 -15.36 24.34 -1.37
N SER A 591 -14.61 23.72 -0.46
CA SER A 591 -14.47 24.21 0.91
C SER A 591 -13.52 25.40 0.96
N PHE A 592 -12.48 25.43 0.14
CA PHE A 592 -11.57 26.59 0.03
C PHE A 592 -12.30 27.87 -0.34
N LEU A 593 -13.30 27.82 -1.23
CA LEU A 593 -14.10 29.01 -1.58
C LEU A 593 -14.86 29.65 -0.40
N ARG A 594 -14.91 28.99 0.77
CA ARG A 594 -15.48 29.52 2.02
C ARG A 594 -14.42 29.82 3.09
N GLN A 595 -13.15 29.84 2.70
CA GLN A 595 -12.01 30.06 3.59
C GLN A 595 -11.25 31.34 3.25
N ASP A 596 -11.83 32.21 2.42
CA ASP A 596 -11.24 33.48 1.99
C ASP A 596 -9.81 33.35 1.41
N PRO A 597 -9.55 32.43 0.45
CA PRO A 597 -8.23 32.28 -0.14
C PRO A 597 -7.98 33.38 -1.18
N ASP A 598 -6.73 33.81 -1.32
CA ASP A 598 -6.28 34.61 -2.47
C ASP A 598 -5.78 33.68 -3.59
N ILE A 599 -5.07 32.61 -3.19
CA ILE A 599 -4.44 31.66 -4.09
C ILE A 599 -4.83 30.25 -3.70
N ILE A 600 -5.24 29.47 -4.69
CA ILE A 600 -5.61 28.07 -4.53
C ILE A 600 -4.67 27.21 -5.36
N MET A 601 -4.09 26.16 -4.77
CA MET A 601 -3.37 25.13 -5.52
C MET A 601 -4.12 23.80 -5.46
N VAL A 602 -4.40 23.23 -6.61
CA VAL A 602 -4.99 21.89 -6.73
C VAL A 602 -3.90 21.00 -7.30
N GLY A 603 -3.50 19.96 -6.57
CA GLY A 603 -2.35 19.11 -6.93
C GLY A 603 -2.43 18.63 -8.38
N GLU A 604 -3.62 18.25 -8.83
CA GLU A 604 -3.91 17.94 -10.22
C GLU A 604 -5.42 18.03 -10.52
N ILE A 605 -5.75 18.28 -11.78
CA ILE A 605 -7.13 18.20 -12.29
C ILE A 605 -7.26 16.89 -13.07
N ARG A 606 -8.01 15.91 -12.53
CA ARG A 606 -8.22 14.61 -13.20
C ARG A 606 -9.57 14.50 -13.90
N ASP A 607 -10.57 15.23 -13.40
CA ASP A 607 -11.98 15.11 -13.79
C ASP A 607 -12.60 16.48 -14.08
N GLY A 608 -13.74 16.45 -14.78
CA GLY A 608 -14.49 17.65 -15.17
C GLY A 608 -15.06 18.43 -14.00
N GLU A 609 -15.43 17.75 -12.90
CA GLU A 609 -15.98 18.39 -11.70
C GLU A 609 -14.92 19.31 -11.06
N THR A 610 -13.71 18.80 -10.83
CA THR A 610 -12.59 19.55 -10.28
C THR A 610 -12.18 20.68 -11.22
N ALA A 611 -12.14 20.41 -12.54
CA ALA A 611 -11.85 21.42 -13.55
C ALA A 611 -12.87 22.58 -13.52
N GLU A 612 -14.16 22.27 -13.42
CA GLU A 612 -15.24 23.26 -13.41
C GLU A 612 -15.15 24.16 -12.19
N ILE A 613 -14.92 23.58 -11.01
CA ILE A 613 -14.79 24.36 -9.77
C ILE A 613 -13.53 25.24 -9.83
N ALA A 614 -12.41 24.74 -10.36
CA ALA A 614 -11.17 25.50 -10.52
C ALA A 614 -11.35 26.71 -11.45
N ILE A 615 -12.04 26.53 -12.58
CA ILE A 615 -12.36 27.60 -13.53
C ILE A 615 -13.30 28.64 -12.89
N ARG A 616 -14.34 28.19 -12.16
CA ARG A 616 -15.23 29.11 -11.43
C ARG A 616 -14.51 29.88 -10.33
N ALA A 617 -13.59 29.25 -9.61
CA ALA A 617 -12.73 29.91 -8.62
C ALA A 617 -11.90 31.03 -9.28
N ALA A 618 -11.31 30.74 -10.43
CA ALA A 618 -10.55 31.74 -11.20
C ALA A 618 -11.40 32.93 -11.65
N ILE A 619 -12.63 32.68 -12.15
CA ILE A 619 -13.57 33.73 -12.57
C ILE A 619 -14.02 34.60 -11.39
N THR A 620 -14.14 34.00 -10.20
CA THR A 620 -14.56 34.70 -8.98
C THR A 620 -13.43 35.48 -8.30
N GLY A 621 -12.26 35.58 -8.92
CA GLY A 621 -11.18 36.45 -8.46
C GLY A 621 -10.02 35.75 -7.75
N HIS A 622 -9.91 34.42 -7.87
CA HIS A 622 -8.81 33.66 -7.25
C HIS A 622 -7.72 33.33 -8.28
N LEU A 623 -6.45 33.30 -7.85
CA LEU A 623 -5.39 32.69 -8.66
C LEU A 623 -5.35 31.20 -8.36
N VAL A 624 -5.57 30.37 -9.39
CA VAL A 624 -5.61 28.91 -9.27
C VAL A 624 -4.40 28.30 -9.95
N LEU A 625 -3.59 27.56 -9.20
CA LEU A 625 -2.45 26.80 -9.70
C LEU A 625 -2.83 25.31 -9.75
N SER A 626 -2.57 24.62 -10.86
CA SER A 626 -2.79 23.17 -10.91
C SER A 626 -1.88 22.46 -11.91
N THR A 627 -1.96 21.13 -11.94
CA THR A 627 -1.26 20.30 -12.92
C THR A 627 -2.19 19.50 -13.80
N LEU A 628 -1.71 19.24 -15.03
CA LEU A 628 -2.33 18.32 -15.99
C LEU A 628 -1.29 17.42 -16.65
N HIS A 629 -1.76 16.30 -17.18
CA HIS A 629 -0.93 15.33 -17.90
C HIS A 629 -1.13 15.45 -19.41
N THR A 630 -0.57 16.52 -19.99
CA THR A 630 -0.51 16.75 -21.44
C THR A 630 0.94 16.78 -21.94
N ASN A 631 1.12 16.62 -23.24
CA ASN A 631 2.44 16.48 -23.85
C ASN A 631 3.11 17.81 -24.19
N ASP A 632 2.29 18.86 -24.38
CA ASP A 632 2.67 20.21 -24.77
C ASP A 632 1.67 21.24 -24.16
N ALA A 633 1.98 22.53 -24.29
CA ALA A 633 1.14 23.58 -23.73
C ALA A 633 -0.20 23.75 -24.49
N PRO A 634 -0.25 23.79 -25.84
CA PRO A 634 -1.51 23.96 -26.59
C PRO A 634 -2.56 22.86 -26.37
N SER A 635 -2.15 21.59 -26.34
CA SER A 635 -3.05 20.45 -26.10
C SER A 635 -3.72 20.46 -24.73
N THR A 636 -3.18 21.23 -23.79
CA THR A 636 -3.78 21.44 -22.46
C THR A 636 -5.14 22.13 -22.57
N VAL A 637 -5.30 23.05 -23.51
CA VAL A 637 -6.60 23.71 -23.76
C VAL A 637 -7.62 22.68 -24.26
N THR A 638 -7.23 21.87 -25.25
CA THR A 638 -8.08 20.79 -25.76
C THR A 638 -8.47 19.83 -24.65
N ARG A 639 -7.52 19.46 -23.78
CA ARG A 639 -7.80 18.58 -22.63
C ARG A 639 -8.83 19.16 -21.66
N LEU A 640 -8.82 20.47 -21.40
CA LEU A 640 -9.87 21.11 -20.58
C LEU A 640 -11.24 20.99 -21.25
N ILE A 641 -11.30 21.21 -22.55
CA ILE A 641 -12.54 21.11 -23.35
C ILE A 641 -13.07 19.66 -23.34
N ASP A 642 -12.18 18.67 -23.52
CA ASP A 642 -12.52 17.24 -23.44
C ASP A 642 -13.05 16.83 -22.06
N MET A 643 -12.63 17.51 -20.99
CA MET A 643 -13.15 17.30 -19.63
C MET A 643 -14.49 18.01 -19.39
N GLY A 644 -15.07 18.67 -20.41
CA GLY A 644 -16.37 19.32 -20.34
C GLY A 644 -16.32 20.81 -20.00
N ILE A 645 -15.15 21.45 -20.05
CA ILE A 645 -15.06 22.91 -19.88
C ILE A 645 -15.44 23.61 -21.19
N GLU A 646 -16.45 24.48 -21.13
CA GLU A 646 -16.86 25.28 -22.27
C GLU A 646 -15.68 26.13 -22.81
N PRO A 647 -15.42 26.14 -24.14
CA PRO A 647 -14.28 26.84 -24.72
C PRO A 647 -14.21 28.32 -24.35
N PHE A 648 -15.36 28.99 -24.21
CA PHE A 648 -15.42 30.37 -23.78
C PHE A 648 -14.88 30.54 -22.34
N LEU A 649 -15.23 29.65 -21.41
CA LEU A 649 -14.75 29.68 -20.03
C LEU A 649 -13.25 29.40 -19.94
N ALA A 650 -12.75 28.45 -20.73
CA ALA A 650 -11.31 28.18 -20.81
C ALA A 650 -10.55 29.41 -21.31
N SER A 651 -11.06 30.08 -22.36
CA SER A 651 -10.42 31.25 -22.96
C SER A 651 -10.36 32.47 -22.02
N SER A 652 -11.39 32.66 -21.19
CA SER A 652 -11.46 33.79 -20.25
C SER A 652 -10.69 33.55 -18.95
N SER A 653 -10.48 32.30 -18.55
CA SER A 653 -10.02 31.95 -17.20
C SER A 653 -8.57 31.49 -17.15
N VAL A 654 -8.07 30.84 -18.20
CA VAL A 654 -6.67 30.39 -18.26
C VAL A 654 -5.76 31.58 -18.59
N VAL A 655 -4.76 31.83 -17.75
CA VAL A 655 -3.81 32.96 -17.94
C VAL A 655 -2.47 32.49 -18.50
N GLY A 656 -2.06 31.25 -18.18
CA GLY A 656 -0.80 30.70 -18.67
C GLY A 656 -0.72 29.19 -18.51
N ILE A 657 -0.03 28.55 -19.46
CA ILE A 657 0.22 27.11 -19.48
C ILE A 657 1.73 26.89 -19.61
N ILE A 658 2.30 26.09 -18.71
CA ILE A 658 3.72 25.79 -18.64
C ILE A 658 3.88 24.28 -18.85
N ALA A 659 4.22 23.85 -20.05
CA ALA A 659 4.59 22.47 -20.30
C ALA A 659 6.06 22.26 -19.93
N GLN A 660 6.36 21.13 -19.27
CA GLN A 660 7.67 20.85 -18.70
C GLN A 660 8.11 19.41 -18.95
N ARG A 661 9.41 19.21 -19.20
CA ARG A 661 10.08 17.91 -19.14
C ARG A 661 11.43 18.04 -18.44
N LEU A 662 12.01 16.92 -17.98
CA LEU A 662 13.36 16.88 -17.45
C LEU A 662 14.31 16.24 -18.47
N VAL A 663 15.44 16.89 -18.70
CA VAL A 663 16.58 16.35 -19.45
C VAL A 663 17.74 16.12 -18.50
N ARG A 664 18.54 15.07 -18.75
CA ARG A 664 19.73 14.81 -17.95
C ARG A 664 20.86 15.77 -18.30
N ARG A 665 21.61 16.18 -17.30
CA ARG A 665 22.79 17.05 -17.47
C ARG A 665 24.01 16.19 -17.77
N LEU A 666 24.83 16.63 -18.72
CA LEU A 666 26.11 16.01 -19.01
C LEU A 666 27.01 16.02 -17.76
N CYS A 667 27.72 14.92 -17.53
CA CYS A 667 28.68 14.84 -16.44
C CYS A 667 29.82 15.85 -16.67
N PRO A 668 30.06 16.81 -15.75
CA PRO A 668 31.07 17.85 -15.96
C PRO A 668 32.50 17.30 -16.01
N LYS A 669 32.75 16.10 -15.47
CA LYS A 669 34.07 15.47 -15.44
C LYS A 669 34.43 14.67 -16.69
N CYS A 670 33.45 14.24 -17.49
CA CYS A 670 33.71 13.37 -18.64
C CYS A 670 33.03 13.80 -19.94
N LYS A 671 32.34 14.95 -19.97
CA LYS A 671 31.77 15.46 -21.22
C LYS A 671 32.88 15.69 -22.24
N GLU A 672 32.61 15.33 -23.49
CA GLU A 672 33.57 15.43 -24.59
C GLU A 672 33.01 16.35 -25.67
N GLU A 673 33.85 17.25 -26.16
CA GLU A 673 33.50 18.20 -27.22
C GLU A 673 33.61 17.50 -28.58
N TYR A 674 32.62 17.70 -29.44
CA TYR A 674 32.67 17.21 -30.82
C TYR A 674 32.02 18.19 -31.79
N THR A 675 32.45 18.12 -33.05
CA THR A 675 31.87 18.91 -34.13
C THR A 675 30.51 18.33 -34.53
N PRO A 676 29.42 19.14 -34.53
CA PRO A 676 28.10 18.68 -34.90
C PRO A 676 28.08 18.00 -36.26
N THR A 677 27.43 16.83 -36.34
CA THR A 677 27.17 16.17 -37.62
C THR A 677 26.14 16.96 -38.45
N LEU A 678 25.96 16.63 -39.73
CA LEU A 678 24.90 17.24 -40.55
C LEU A 678 23.50 17.07 -39.93
N SER A 679 23.25 15.91 -39.32
CA SER A 679 21.99 15.63 -38.60
C SER A 679 21.84 16.51 -37.36
N ASP A 680 22.93 16.73 -36.60
CA ASP A 680 22.92 17.61 -35.43
C ASP A 680 22.66 19.06 -35.83
N ARG A 681 23.29 19.52 -36.92
CA ARG A 681 23.09 20.88 -37.46
C ARG A 681 21.64 21.12 -37.88
N GLN A 682 21.04 20.20 -38.62
CA GLN A 682 19.62 20.28 -38.98
C GLN A 682 18.72 20.26 -37.73
N GLY A 683 18.99 19.36 -36.79
CA GLY A 683 18.17 19.19 -35.59
C GLY A 683 18.24 20.36 -34.60
N LEU A 684 19.33 21.13 -34.62
CA LEU A 684 19.59 22.30 -33.78
C LEU A 684 19.40 23.64 -34.53
N GLU A 685 18.99 23.60 -35.80
CA GLU A 685 18.82 24.78 -36.66
C GLU A 685 20.09 25.66 -36.76
N ILE A 686 21.26 25.03 -36.77
CA ILE A 686 22.57 25.71 -36.88
C ILE A 686 22.89 25.94 -38.36
N GLY A 687 23.29 27.17 -38.72
CA GLY A 687 23.73 27.50 -40.08
C GLY A 687 25.00 26.75 -40.50
N GLU A 688 25.17 26.46 -41.80
CA GLU A 688 26.32 25.69 -42.30
C GLU A 688 27.68 26.33 -41.97
N ASP A 689 27.70 27.67 -41.89
CA ASP A 689 28.88 28.51 -41.64
C ASP A 689 29.11 28.81 -40.15
N GLU A 690 28.23 28.35 -39.25
CA GLU A 690 28.38 28.59 -37.80
C GLU A 690 29.32 27.56 -37.17
N ASP A 691 30.45 28.03 -36.63
CA ASP A 691 31.38 27.21 -35.85
C ASP A 691 30.85 27.04 -34.42
N VAL A 692 29.94 26.07 -34.27
CA VAL A 692 29.35 25.70 -32.98
C VAL A 692 29.96 24.38 -32.50
N LYS A 693 30.43 24.39 -31.26
CA LYS A 693 30.91 23.20 -30.55
C LYS A 693 29.81 22.67 -29.64
N ILE A 694 29.50 21.39 -29.77
CA ILE A 694 28.54 20.70 -28.89
C ILE A 694 29.24 19.58 -28.12
N TYR A 695 28.53 19.02 -27.14
CA TYR A 695 29.10 18.05 -26.22
C TYR A 695 28.33 16.73 -26.28
N THR A 696 29.07 15.63 -26.11
CA THR A 696 28.52 14.28 -26.01
C THR A 696 28.92 13.61 -24.69
N LYS A 697 28.25 12.49 -24.40
CA LYS A 697 28.47 11.67 -23.20
C LYS A 697 29.63 10.70 -23.43
N LYS A 698 30.50 10.52 -22.42
CA LYS A 698 31.59 9.52 -22.44
C LYS A 698 31.41 8.42 -21.39
N GLY A 699 31.02 8.81 -20.17
CA GLY A 699 30.97 7.92 -19.02
C GLY A 699 32.28 7.94 -18.22
N CYS A 700 32.17 7.98 -16.91
CA CYS A 700 33.28 7.82 -15.97
C CYS A 700 32.76 7.31 -14.61
N PRO A 701 33.62 6.89 -13.67
CA PRO A 701 33.19 6.43 -12.35
C PRO A 701 32.35 7.47 -11.59
N ASN A 702 32.58 8.77 -11.79
CA ASN A 702 31.80 9.82 -11.12
C ASN A 702 30.33 9.90 -11.56
N CYS A 703 29.98 9.35 -12.73
CA CYS A 703 28.61 9.28 -13.22
C CYS A 703 28.14 7.83 -13.40
N ASN A 704 28.79 6.88 -12.72
CA ASN A 704 28.50 5.45 -12.86
C ASN A 704 28.50 5.00 -14.33
N ASN A 705 29.44 5.51 -15.12
CA ASN A 705 29.59 5.25 -16.56
C ASN A 705 28.38 5.63 -17.44
N THR A 706 27.38 6.35 -16.91
CA THR A 706 26.21 6.79 -17.70
C THR A 706 26.51 7.99 -18.61
N GLY A 707 27.51 8.80 -18.23
CA GLY A 707 27.85 10.07 -18.88
C GLY A 707 26.97 11.26 -18.49
N TYR A 708 26.00 11.07 -17.59
CA TYR A 708 25.11 12.12 -17.09
C TYR A 708 25.15 12.21 -15.56
N ARG A 709 24.86 13.40 -15.01
CA ARG A 709 24.70 13.58 -13.57
C ARG A 709 23.72 14.70 -13.27
N GLY A 710 22.59 14.35 -12.65
CA GLY A 710 21.53 15.29 -12.33
C GLY A 710 20.66 15.61 -13.54
N ARG A 711 19.60 16.38 -13.29
CA ARG A 711 18.59 16.76 -14.27
C ARG A 711 18.38 18.27 -14.27
N ILE A 712 17.88 18.79 -15.38
CA ILE A 712 17.43 20.16 -15.54
C ILE A 712 16.11 20.15 -16.31
N ALA A 713 15.22 21.08 -16.00
CA ALA A 713 13.95 21.20 -16.70
C ALA A 713 14.11 21.96 -18.02
N ILE A 714 13.28 21.57 -18.99
CA ILE A 714 13.00 22.32 -20.20
C ILE A 714 11.53 22.72 -20.16
N TYR A 715 11.25 23.93 -20.65
CA TYR A 715 9.94 24.55 -20.55
C TYR A 715 9.40 24.95 -21.91
N GLU A 716 8.08 24.93 -22.03
CA GLU A 716 7.32 25.53 -23.11
C GLU A 716 6.21 26.34 -22.45
N ILE A 717 6.35 27.67 -22.48
CA ILE A 717 5.49 28.59 -21.72
C ILE A 717 4.59 29.35 -22.70
N MET A 718 3.30 29.04 -22.64
CA MET A 718 2.25 29.68 -23.43
C MET A 718 1.51 30.69 -22.56
N THR A 719 1.69 31.97 -22.84
CA THR A 719 0.88 33.05 -22.26
C THR A 719 -0.40 33.25 -23.08
N ILE A 720 -1.55 33.47 -22.43
CA ILE A 720 -2.84 33.60 -23.13
C ILE A 720 -3.09 35.08 -23.48
N ASN A 721 -2.69 35.48 -24.69
CA ASN A 721 -2.99 36.80 -25.24
C ASN A 721 -4.38 36.86 -25.92
N SER A 722 -4.76 38.01 -26.48
CA SER A 722 -6.06 38.19 -27.14
C SER A 722 -6.26 37.30 -28.37
N GLU A 723 -5.22 37.11 -29.19
CA GLU A 723 -5.29 36.24 -30.38
C GLU A 723 -5.52 34.78 -29.97
N ILE A 724 -4.76 34.29 -28.99
CA ILE A 724 -4.91 32.93 -28.46
C ILE A 724 -6.29 32.77 -27.82
N ARG A 725 -6.76 33.75 -27.03
CA ARG A 725 -8.09 33.72 -26.42
C ARG A 725 -9.20 33.54 -27.47
N ASP A 726 -9.13 34.30 -28.57
CA ASP A 726 -10.10 34.18 -29.66
C ASP A 726 -10.05 32.82 -30.36
N LEU A 727 -8.86 32.25 -30.53
CA LEU A 727 -8.67 30.92 -31.10
C LEU A 727 -9.25 29.83 -30.18
N VAL A 728 -9.01 29.92 -28.87
CA VAL A 728 -9.57 29.00 -27.87
C VAL A 728 -11.10 29.09 -27.86
N ALA A 729 -11.67 30.29 -27.86
CA ALA A 729 -13.12 30.48 -27.87
C ALA A 729 -13.80 29.91 -29.13
N LYS A 730 -13.10 29.92 -30.26
CA LYS A 730 -13.55 29.31 -31.54
C LYS A 730 -13.34 27.79 -31.60
N ASN A 731 -12.74 27.19 -30.57
CA ASN A 731 -12.44 25.77 -30.50
C ASN A 731 -11.65 25.25 -31.72
N VAL A 732 -10.58 25.98 -32.10
CA VAL A 732 -9.70 25.56 -33.20
C VAL A 732 -8.72 24.46 -32.77
N THR A 733 -8.03 23.85 -33.74
CA THR A 733 -7.05 22.80 -33.47
C THR A 733 -5.85 23.29 -32.66
N SER A 734 -5.25 22.38 -31.87
CA SER A 734 -4.03 22.64 -31.09
C SER A 734 -2.88 23.19 -31.94
N ASP A 735 -2.73 22.72 -33.18
CA ASP A 735 -1.66 23.16 -34.09
C ASP A 735 -1.80 24.64 -34.48
N THR A 736 -3.05 25.10 -34.66
CA THR A 736 -3.32 26.51 -34.95
C THR A 736 -3.00 27.39 -33.75
N ILE A 737 -3.35 26.94 -32.54
CA ILE A 737 -2.99 27.61 -31.29
C ILE A 737 -1.46 27.63 -31.11
N LYS A 738 -0.79 26.50 -31.38
CA LYS A 738 0.68 26.38 -31.31
C LYS A 738 1.36 27.38 -32.23
N ALA A 739 0.92 27.51 -33.48
CA ALA A 739 1.47 28.48 -34.43
C ALA A 739 1.32 29.93 -33.95
N ALA A 740 0.15 30.29 -33.44
CA ALA A 740 -0.10 31.63 -32.88
C ALA A 740 0.73 31.90 -31.61
N ALA A 741 0.89 30.90 -30.75
CA ALA A 741 1.72 30.99 -29.55
C ALA A 741 3.20 31.15 -29.88
N ILE A 742 3.74 30.41 -30.86
CA ILE A 742 5.12 30.56 -31.33
C ILE A 742 5.36 31.97 -31.88
N LYS A 743 4.43 32.47 -32.71
CA LYS A 743 4.48 33.85 -33.22
C LYS A 743 4.43 34.89 -32.11
N SER A 744 3.80 34.58 -30.99
CA SER A 744 3.71 35.41 -29.78
C SER A 744 4.91 35.27 -28.83
N GLY A 745 5.95 34.53 -29.22
CA GLY A 745 7.19 34.37 -28.45
C GLY A 745 7.27 33.10 -27.59
N MET A 746 6.34 32.17 -27.73
CA MET A 746 6.49 30.84 -27.12
C MET A 746 7.63 30.07 -27.81
N LYS A 747 8.54 29.51 -27.00
CA LYS A 747 9.52 28.54 -27.46
C LYS A 747 9.01 27.14 -27.18
N THR A 748 9.12 26.25 -28.17
CA THR A 748 8.72 24.85 -28.00
C THR A 748 9.67 24.14 -27.04
N LEU A 749 9.21 23.01 -26.47
CA LEU A 749 10.08 22.14 -25.66
C LEU A 749 11.38 21.78 -26.39
N ARG A 750 11.28 21.52 -27.70
CA ARG A 750 12.42 21.21 -28.56
C ARG A 750 13.38 22.39 -28.71
N ALA A 751 12.86 23.58 -29.02
CA ALA A 751 13.67 24.79 -29.16
C ALA A 751 14.41 25.14 -27.86
N ASN A 752 13.74 25.04 -26.71
CA ASN A 752 14.38 25.28 -25.42
C ASN A 752 15.41 24.20 -25.05
N CYS A 753 15.16 22.93 -25.42
CA CYS A 753 16.17 21.89 -25.25
C CYS A 753 17.38 22.11 -26.17
N ALA A 754 17.20 22.58 -27.40
CA ALA A 754 18.29 22.91 -28.32
C ALA A 754 19.23 23.97 -27.71
N ARG A 755 18.70 25.00 -27.05
CA ARG A 755 19.50 25.99 -26.31
C ARG A 755 20.37 25.35 -25.23
N LEU A 756 19.85 24.35 -24.51
CA LEU A 756 20.64 23.60 -23.52
C LEU A 756 21.75 22.75 -24.16
N VAL A 757 21.51 22.18 -25.34
CA VAL A 757 22.54 21.45 -26.10
C VAL A 757 23.65 22.41 -26.54
N LEU A 758 23.29 23.56 -27.10
CA LEU A 758 24.23 24.59 -27.55
C LEU A 758 25.07 25.16 -26.39
N SER A 759 24.49 25.26 -25.18
CA SER A 759 25.23 25.66 -23.97
C SER A 759 26.07 24.53 -23.34
N GLY A 760 26.05 23.33 -23.90
CA GLY A 760 26.81 22.17 -23.41
C GLY A 760 26.30 21.58 -22.10
N VAL A 761 25.02 21.79 -21.78
CA VAL A 761 24.36 21.26 -20.58
C VAL A 761 23.83 19.85 -20.80
N THR A 762 23.33 19.53 -22.01
CA THR A 762 22.79 18.22 -22.37
C THR A 762 23.20 17.81 -23.79
N THR A 763 22.74 16.66 -24.29
CA THR A 763 23.11 16.11 -25.61
C THR A 763 21.95 16.14 -26.61
N VAL A 764 22.27 16.05 -27.90
CA VAL A 764 21.27 15.87 -28.97
C VAL A 764 20.43 14.61 -28.75
N ASP A 765 21.05 13.49 -28.35
CA ASP A 765 20.34 12.25 -27.98
C ASP A 765 19.24 12.50 -26.93
N GLU A 766 19.55 13.32 -25.92
CA GLU A 766 18.65 13.59 -24.82
C GLU A 766 17.49 14.48 -25.28
N MET A 767 17.79 15.47 -26.13
CA MET A 767 16.79 16.29 -26.78
C MET A 767 15.80 15.42 -27.57
N VAL A 768 16.30 14.58 -28.49
CA VAL A 768 15.45 13.70 -29.31
C VAL A 768 14.60 12.78 -28.43
N ARG A 769 15.20 12.16 -27.41
CA ARG A 769 14.49 11.26 -26.48
C ARG A 769 13.34 11.97 -25.76
N VAL A 770 13.58 13.18 -25.27
CA VAL A 770 12.62 13.90 -24.44
C VAL A 770 11.61 14.69 -25.27
N THR A 771 11.90 15.03 -26.53
CA THR A 771 10.99 15.80 -27.38
C THR A 771 10.25 14.95 -28.40
N TYR A 772 10.09 13.63 -28.18
CA TYR A 772 9.37 12.74 -29.10
C TYR A 772 7.89 13.18 -29.29
N SER A 773 7.69 14.10 -30.21
CA SER A 773 6.61 14.19 -31.18
C SER A 773 7.29 13.94 -32.53
N LYS A 774 6.72 13.05 -33.37
CA LYS A 774 7.12 12.95 -34.77
C LYS A 774 6.74 14.28 -35.44
N GLU A 775 7.60 15.29 -35.34
CA GLU A 775 7.59 16.47 -36.22
C GLU A 775 8.76 16.36 -37.17
#